data_AF-A0A1B0B2D2-F1
#
_entry.id   AF-A0A1B0B2D2-F1
#
_cell.length_a   1.000
_cell.length_b   1.000
_cell.length_c   1.000
_cell.angle_alpha   90.00
_cell.angle_beta   90.00
_cell.angle_gamma   90.00
#
_symmetry.space_group_name_H-M   'P 1'
#
loop_
_entity.id
_entity.type
_entity.pdbx_description
1 polymer ?
#
loop_
_entity_poly.entity_id
_entity_poly.type
_entity_poly.pdbx_seq_one_letter_code
_entity_poly.pdbx_strand_id
1 'polypeptide(L)'
;MKLLRRLQLLAALTLSLVLFLSAPAPANALVDDALDVFHIVKEVTLTVLKAWNIVQESPGIQNLDFPLAREKQRKVLTRLKEVSKQIAQIEDQHAEQIAVAVDSVNNYVESYLKLLGRRTEMADIINRISSRFQQMQKYEAYQEKLETSTLLDFAKWTVSPNAYSVHHLMERLSLIMFGAEDKITSSNMFDLLIQSYEGYEMGRPPLSKIDAVREECISLEKSLWQNLNRISLNRSIEQLARKVIGTHRLFINENMSSTWTEGKYHILNHYEWSILERDLLLIESMFGFFMRFVNDRGNSVDLEERAIMDLADSVLRNDKIFSMDRIFQDIELIMVKQALYYRALVASKEERCHDQQSTQQFLYSLYSDIALTELKGYTMMEFSWMMLRIYGKGNFTQESELMREGYHQRTERTVRLLREVMNRADRIVWRCDPQMYKLGQTYEEVTRLIQGYIENEVDMNHNRECWRTCEDYEYSKSEGCFKDKFCARQERCTGHIHNCRYVDSDMFICQSGRGNVRRYEYVQYENGITFGEETKCTRGTTQVDSWWRYLFWHCTYCFCYCDDIYSTKTDRYFNLRETLSDVAANKVVTGLRFTKQNRVFHLQIQEGELSPRGVINKTTLEWKPVENYTLYEKGVHNNRDYYTLSYGARSIDLDDILTDDHTFVVTGVRFRVMGAHLNLEARLTEFNFETGKLVRPESNSFWKSNDNTDVSGDRRAKIVLNEPDMPTRTKAKSIPDSRHNQYIEFGPSSMRKDAGQSTVPFIDIQDVVSYPSVPLAGIGIYHKGRPGYGGFLAPKLLTYDFTPHIQPPRSL
;
A
#
# COMPACT_ATOMS: atom_id res chain seq x y z
N MET A 1 22.23 -37.97 45.81
CA MET A 1 22.55 -38.36 44.40
C MET A 1 21.39 -38.84 43.53
N LYS A 2 20.29 -39.45 44.04
CA LYS A 2 19.12 -39.77 43.18
C LYS A 2 18.40 -38.53 42.60
N LEU A 3 18.40 -37.38 43.31
CA LEU A 3 17.85 -36.11 42.81
C LEU A 3 18.68 -35.45 41.68
N LEU A 4 20.02 -35.48 41.77
CA LEU A 4 20.91 -34.93 40.74
C LEU A 4 20.61 -35.46 39.32
N ARG A 5 20.11 -36.71 39.26
CA ARG A 5 19.76 -37.45 38.03
C ARG A 5 18.36 -37.16 37.49
N ARG A 6 17.50 -36.49 38.26
CA ARG A 6 16.20 -35.98 37.80
C ARG A 6 16.32 -34.52 37.34
N LEU A 7 17.23 -33.77 37.96
CA LEU A 7 17.62 -32.43 37.53
C LEU A 7 18.25 -32.39 36.13
N GLN A 8 19.11 -33.35 35.76
CA GLN A 8 19.61 -33.47 34.37
C GLN A 8 18.48 -33.66 33.34
N LEU A 9 17.42 -34.40 33.70
CA LEU A 9 16.29 -34.73 32.83
C LEU A 9 15.37 -33.52 32.64
N LEU A 10 15.03 -32.84 33.74
CA LEU A 10 14.20 -31.64 33.73
C LEU A 10 14.91 -30.42 33.14
N ALA A 11 16.21 -30.30 33.40
CA ALA A 11 16.97 -29.18 32.87
C ALA A 11 17.26 -29.31 31.36
N ALA A 12 17.34 -30.54 30.82
CA ALA A 12 17.29 -30.76 29.37
C ALA A 12 15.93 -30.34 28.79
N LEU A 13 14.83 -30.62 29.49
CA LEU A 13 13.46 -30.22 29.11
C LEU A 13 13.22 -28.71 29.24
N THR A 14 14.01 -28.00 30.05
CA THR A 14 14.08 -26.52 30.00
C THR A 14 15.14 -26.01 29.02
N LEU A 15 16.13 -26.81 28.64
CA LEU A 15 17.14 -26.42 27.64
C LEU A 15 16.53 -26.43 26.23
N SER A 16 15.66 -27.41 25.94
CA SER A 16 14.79 -27.39 24.78
C SER A 16 13.92 -26.12 24.81
N LEU A 17 13.20 -25.86 25.92
CA LEU A 17 12.40 -24.64 26.10
C LEU A 17 13.20 -23.31 26.00
N VAL A 18 14.52 -23.35 26.26
CA VAL A 18 15.45 -22.21 26.08
C VAL A 18 15.86 -22.04 24.63
N LEU A 19 16.15 -23.13 23.91
CA LEU A 19 16.42 -23.11 22.47
C LEU A 19 15.18 -22.61 21.69
N PHE A 20 13.98 -22.96 22.16
CA PHE A 20 12.70 -22.40 21.73
C PHE A 20 12.50 -20.90 22.07
N LEU A 21 13.44 -20.19 22.70
CA LEU A 21 13.27 -18.78 23.09
C LEU A 21 14.49 -17.87 22.84
N SER A 22 15.63 -18.41 22.38
CA SER A 22 16.85 -17.60 22.20
C SER A 22 17.78 -18.04 21.04
N ALA A 23 17.32 -17.86 19.80
CA ALA A 23 18.17 -17.76 18.61
C ALA A 23 17.46 -16.91 17.53
N PRO A 24 18.16 -16.06 16.74
CA PRO A 24 17.50 -15.15 15.79
C PRO A 24 17.44 -15.66 14.33
N ALA A 25 16.22 -15.69 13.77
CA ALA A 25 15.85 -15.73 12.33
C ALA A 25 16.21 -16.99 11.50
N PRO A 26 15.49 -17.30 10.40
CA PRO A 26 14.31 -16.62 9.81
C PRO A 26 12.96 -17.36 10.04
N ALA A 27 11.83 -16.65 9.88
CA ALA A 27 10.56 -16.97 10.56
C ALA A 27 9.39 -17.58 9.73
N ASN A 28 8.33 -18.03 10.45
CA ASN A 28 6.92 -18.41 10.15
C ASN A 28 6.51 -19.78 9.57
N ALA A 29 5.78 -20.53 10.42
CA ALA A 29 4.89 -21.70 10.29
C ALA A 29 4.86 -22.35 11.70
N LEU A 30 3.84 -23.02 12.25
CA LEU A 30 2.43 -23.22 11.95
C LEU A 30 1.72 -23.24 13.33
N VAL A 31 0.54 -22.61 13.49
CA VAL A 31 -0.08 -22.48 14.83
C VAL A 31 -0.84 -23.75 15.26
N ASP A 32 -1.34 -24.53 14.31
CA ASP A 32 -1.97 -25.83 14.59
C ASP A 32 -0.93 -26.87 15.06
N ASP A 33 0.24 -26.93 14.40
CA ASP A 33 1.40 -27.70 14.88
C ASP A 33 1.83 -27.25 16.29
N ALA A 34 1.78 -25.93 16.56
CA ALA A 34 2.09 -25.41 17.88
C ALA A 34 1.08 -25.87 18.93
N LEU A 35 -0.22 -25.98 18.62
CA LEU A 35 -1.25 -26.47 19.55
C LEU A 35 -1.03 -27.95 19.93
N ASP A 36 -0.72 -28.82 18.97
CA ASP A 36 -0.39 -30.22 19.25
C ASP A 36 0.91 -30.35 20.05
N VAL A 37 1.94 -29.56 19.69
CA VAL A 37 3.19 -29.47 20.48
C VAL A 37 2.91 -28.94 21.90
N PHE A 38 2.02 -27.97 22.08
CA PHE A 38 1.64 -27.46 23.40
C PHE A 38 0.85 -28.50 24.21
N HIS A 39 0.00 -29.30 23.58
CA HIS A 39 -0.66 -30.44 24.23
C HIS A 39 0.35 -31.50 24.69
N ILE A 40 1.31 -31.87 23.84
CA ILE A 40 2.39 -32.80 24.18
C ILE A 40 3.26 -32.24 25.31
N VAL A 41 3.67 -30.97 25.24
CA VAL A 41 4.46 -30.30 26.29
C VAL A 41 3.68 -30.23 27.60
N LYS A 42 2.38 -29.95 27.58
CA LYS A 42 1.49 -29.96 28.76
C LYS A 42 1.40 -31.36 29.37
N GLU A 43 1.15 -32.39 28.57
CA GLU A 43 1.03 -33.77 29.04
C GLU A 43 2.35 -34.30 29.62
N VAL A 44 3.47 -34.06 28.95
CA VAL A 44 4.82 -34.41 29.46
C VAL A 44 5.12 -33.66 30.75
N THR A 45 4.85 -32.36 30.83
CA THR A 45 5.10 -31.54 32.04
C THR A 45 4.25 -32.02 33.22
N LEU A 46 2.95 -32.25 33.02
CA LEU A 46 2.05 -32.77 34.05
C LEU A 46 2.43 -34.20 34.49
N THR A 47 2.86 -35.05 33.57
CA THR A 47 3.35 -36.40 33.88
C THR A 47 4.61 -36.36 34.74
N VAL A 48 5.54 -35.45 34.44
CA VAL A 48 6.77 -35.29 35.23
C VAL A 48 6.49 -34.67 36.61
N LEU A 49 5.58 -33.71 36.72
CA LEU A 49 5.13 -33.14 38.00
C LEU A 49 4.44 -34.21 38.87
N LYS A 50 3.54 -35.03 38.30
CA LYS A 50 2.92 -36.16 39.01
C LYS A 50 3.96 -37.21 39.45
N ALA A 51 4.96 -37.50 38.61
CA ALA A 51 6.09 -38.38 38.94
C ALA A 51 7.10 -37.77 39.96
N TRP A 52 7.00 -36.47 40.25
CA TRP A 52 7.71 -35.80 41.33
C TRP A 52 6.98 -35.98 42.67
N ASN A 53 5.68 -35.69 42.72
CA ASN A 53 4.85 -35.84 43.92
C ASN A 53 4.87 -37.28 44.48
N ILE A 54 4.76 -38.29 43.60
CA ILE A 54 4.85 -39.72 43.96
C ILE A 54 6.19 -40.09 44.65
N VAL A 55 7.26 -39.30 44.45
CA VAL A 55 8.57 -39.54 45.07
C VAL A 55 8.78 -38.74 46.35
N GLN A 56 7.92 -37.77 46.64
CA GLN A 56 7.88 -37.06 47.92
C GLN A 56 7.21 -37.91 49.02
N GLU A 57 6.32 -38.84 48.65
CA GLU A 57 5.57 -39.72 49.57
C GLU A 57 6.28 -41.04 49.95
N SER A 58 7.49 -41.32 49.46
CA SER A 58 8.22 -42.54 49.88
C SER A 58 8.75 -42.41 51.33
N PRO A 59 8.31 -43.26 52.27
CA PRO A 59 8.83 -43.23 53.65
C PRO A 59 10.34 -43.52 53.68
N GLY A 60 11.04 -42.88 54.62
CA GLY A 60 12.49 -43.02 54.74
C GLY A 60 12.91 -44.46 55.00
N ILE A 61 13.87 -44.96 54.22
CA ILE A 61 14.53 -46.24 54.45
C ILE A 61 16.01 -45.97 54.76
N GLN A 62 16.35 -46.10 56.04
CA GLN A 62 17.73 -46.21 56.51
C GLN A 62 18.32 -47.54 56.03
N ASN A 63 19.64 -47.57 55.81
CA ASN A 63 20.46 -48.76 55.53
C ASN A 63 20.05 -49.61 54.32
N LEU A 64 20.79 -49.49 53.21
CA LEU A 64 20.90 -50.55 52.21
C LEU A 64 22.23 -50.46 51.45
N ASP A 65 22.78 -51.64 51.16
CA ASP A 65 24.18 -51.85 50.85
C ASP A 65 24.66 -51.24 49.51
N PHE A 66 25.90 -50.75 49.49
CA PHE A 66 26.47 -49.97 48.38
C PHE A 66 26.61 -50.69 47.01
N PRO A 67 26.71 -52.02 46.87
CA PRO A 67 26.89 -52.65 45.54
C PRO A 67 25.66 -52.58 44.63
N LEU A 68 24.46 -52.83 45.17
CA LEU A 68 23.21 -52.95 44.41
C LEU A 68 22.69 -51.62 43.86
N ALA A 69 23.18 -50.49 44.38
CA ALA A 69 22.93 -49.18 43.80
C ALA A 69 23.52 -49.07 42.39
N ARG A 70 24.78 -49.49 42.20
CA ARG A 70 25.62 -49.17 41.04
C ARG A 70 25.11 -49.76 39.71
N GLU A 71 24.45 -50.91 39.75
CA GLU A 71 23.92 -51.57 38.56
C GLU A 71 22.58 -50.99 38.10
N LYS A 72 21.62 -50.76 39.03
CA LYS A 72 20.40 -49.99 38.74
C LYS A 72 20.74 -48.56 38.28
N GLN A 73 21.79 -47.98 38.86
CA GLN A 73 22.35 -46.68 38.50
C GLN A 73 22.89 -46.64 37.06
N ARG A 74 23.41 -47.76 36.54
CA ARG A 74 23.88 -47.92 35.15
C ARG A 74 22.73 -48.16 34.18
N LYS A 75 21.79 -49.07 34.47
CA LYS A 75 20.57 -49.30 33.65
C LYS A 75 19.73 -48.04 33.46
N VAL A 76 19.57 -47.22 34.50
CA VAL A 76 18.88 -45.93 34.40
C VAL A 76 19.69 -44.91 33.59
N LEU A 77 21.02 -44.83 33.76
CA LEU A 77 21.87 -43.98 32.91
C LEU A 77 21.78 -44.35 31.43
N THR A 78 21.72 -45.64 31.08
CA THR A 78 21.55 -46.08 29.69
C THR A 78 20.21 -45.61 29.14
N ARG A 79 19.09 -45.81 29.85
CA ARG A 79 17.79 -45.28 29.41
C ARG A 79 17.72 -43.76 29.37
N LEU A 80 18.44 -43.04 30.22
CA LEU A 80 18.52 -41.58 30.17
C LEU A 80 19.35 -41.09 28.99
N LYS A 81 20.43 -41.79 28.60
CA LYS A 81 21.12 -41.53 27.33
C LYS A 81 20.21 -41.83 26.14
N GLU A 82 19.39 -42.88 26.20
CA GLU A 82 18.40 -43.19 25.17
C GLU A 82 17.38 -42.05 25.01
N VAL A 83 16.76 -41.61 26.12
CA VAL A 83 15.76 -40.52 26.11
C VAL A 83 16.39 -39.18 25.74
N SER A 84 17.58 -38.85 26.23
CA SER A 84 18.29 -37.62 25.84
C SER A 84 18.68 -37.64 24.36
N LYS A 85 18.99 -38.82 23.80
CA LYS A 85 19.25 -38.99 22.37
C LYS A 85 17.97 -38.91 21.55
N GLN A 86 16.85 -39.44 22.05
CA GLN A 86 15.53 -39.29 21.42
C GLN A 86 15.07 -37.82 21.42
N ILE A 87 15.28 -37.08 22.52
CA ILE A 87 15.01 -35.63 22.57
C ILE A 87 15.89 -34.89 21.57
N ALA A 88 17.21 -35.14 21.56
CA ALA A 88 18.10 -34.51 20.57
C ALA A 88 17.75 -34.89 19.12
N GLN A 89 17.27 -36.11 18.87
CA GLN A 89 16.78 -36.51 17.55
C GLN A 89 15.46 -35.81 17.19
N ILE A 90 14.54 -35.62 18.13
CA ILE A 90 13.29 -34.86 17.89
C ILE A 90 13.60 -33.36 17.70
N GLU A 91 14.56 -32.81 18.45
CA GLU A 91 15.08 -31.46 18.26
C GLU A 91 15.69 -31.32 16.86
N ASP A 92 16.64 -32.17 16.45
CA ASP A 92 17.23 -32.12 15.09
C ASP A 92 16.19 -32.37 13.98
N GLN A 93 15.19 -33.24 14.21
CA GLN A 93 14.19 -33.64 13.22
C GLN A 93 13.06 -32.62 13.05
N HIS A 94 12.83 -31.74 14.04
CA HIS A 94 11.80 -30.69 14.00
C HIS A 94 12.35 -29.26 14.19
N ALA A 95 13.67 -29.05 14.29
CA ALA A 95 14.30 -27.75 14.55
C ALA A 95 13.78 -26.63 13.63
N GLU A 96 13.61 -26.94 12.34
CA GLU A 96 13.15 -26.01 11.33
C GLU A 96 11.67 -25.64 11.48
N GLN A 97 10.80 -26.53 11.98
CA GLN A 97 9.41 -26.19 12.33
C GLN A 97 9.33 -25.43 13.67
N ILE A 98 10.15 -25.85 14.63
CA ILE A 98 10.17 -25.36 16.01
C ILE A 98 10.59 -23.89 16.10
N ALA A 99 11.74 -23.53 15.51
CA ALA A 99 12.25 -22.14 15.54
C ALA A 99 11.27 -21.16 14.86
N VAL A 100 10.56 -21.68 13.87
CA VAL A 100 9.71 -20.95 12.93
C VAL A 100 8.30 -20.69 13.51
N ALA A 101 7.83 -21.56 14.42
CA ALA A 101 6.62 -21.33 15.23
C ALA A 101 6.88 -20.34 16.39
N VAL A 102 8.06 -20.43 17.00
CA VAL A 102 8.54 -19.54 18.08
C VAL A 102 8.55 -18.08 17.67
N ASP A 103 9.05 -17.76 16.48
CA ASP A 103 9.13 -16.38 15.98
C ASP A 103 7.74 -15.76 15.76
N SER A 104 6.77 -16.54 15.29
CA SER A 104 5.37 -16.10 15.13
C SER A 104 4.77 -15.68 16.48
N VAL A 105 4.94 -16.53 17.51
CA VAL A 105 4.46 -16.26 18.87
C VAL A 105 5.19 -15.07 19.49
N ASN A 106 6.50 -14.93 19.31
CA ASN A 106 7.27 -13.80 19.85
C ASN A 106 6.78 -12.44 19.33
N ASN A 107 6.62 -12.29 18.00
CA ASN A 107 6.13 -11.04 17.39
C ASN A 107 4.71 -10.66 17.86
N TYR A 108 3.85 -11.67 18.01
CA TYR A 108 2.49 -11.50 18.52
C TYR A 108 2.47 -11.08 19.99
N VAL A 109 3.29 -11.74 20.83
CA VAL A 109 3.44 -11.45 22.25
C VAL A 109 4.02 -10.06 22.50
N GLU A 110 4.95 -9.58 21.66
CA GLU A 110 5.48 -8.20 21.73
C GLU A 110 4.43 -7.14 21.41
N SER A 111 3.46 -7.46 20.56
CA SER A 111 2.37 -6.56 20.18
C SER A 111 1.29 -6.41 21.29
N TYR A 112 1.25 -7.32 22.26
CA TYR A 112 0.24 -7.36 23.33
C TYR A 112 0.85 -7.20 24.73
N LEU A 113 0.68 -6.02 25.33
CA LEU A 113 1.24 -5.66 26.65
C LEU A 113 1.01 -6.69 27.78
N LYS A 114 -0.15 -7.36 27.80
CA LYS A 114 -0.46 -8.41 28.79
C LYS A 114 0.36 -9.69 28.57
N LEU A 115 0.61 -10.09 27.32
CA LEU A 115 1.43 -11.24 26.95
C LEU A 115 2.92 -10.93 27.18
N LEU A 116 3.38 -9.73 26.81
CA LEU A 116 4.76 -9.27 27.03
C LEU A 116 5.15 -9.29 28.53
N GLY A 117 4.23 -8.90 29.41
CA GLY A 117 4.43 -8.99 30.87
C GLY A 117 4.63 -10.42 31.38
N ARG A 118 3.98 -11.42 30.77
CA ARG A 118 4.19 -12.84 31.12
C ARG A 118 5.47 -13.42 30.52
N ARG A 119 5.80 -13.08 29.27
CA ARG A 119 7.07 -13.47 28.62
C ARG A 119 8.29 -13.06 29.46
N THR A 120 8.29 -11.83 29.97
CA THR A 120 9.40 -11.32 30.80
C THR A 120 9.49 -12.03 32.16
N GLU A 121 8.36 -12.37 32.80
CA GLU A 121 8.34 -13.19 34.03
C GLU A 121 8.88 -14.61 33.79
N MET A 122 8.48 -15.24 32.68
CA MET A 122 8.99 -16.56 32.27
C MET A 122 10.50 -16.53 31.99
N ALA A 123 11.00 -15.51 31.28
CA ALA A 123 12.40 -15.39 30.92
C ALA A 123 13.33 -15.29 32.16
N ASP A 124 12.96 -14.54 33.19
CA ASP A 124 13.73 -14.48 34.46
C ASP A 124 13.82 -15.86 35.15
N ILE A 125 12.70 -16.59 35.22
CA ILE A 125 12.64 -17.92 35.82
C ILE A 125 13.47 -18.92 35.03
N ILE A 126 13.33 -18.94 33.70
CA ILE A 126 14.07 -19.81 32.78
C ILE A 126 15.57 -19.55 32.88
N ASN A 127 16.01 -18.28 32.89
CA ASN A 127 17.42 -17.92 33.02
C ASN A 127 18.04 -18.41 34.34
N ARG A 128 17.28 -18.37 35.45
CA ARG A 128 17.74 -18.90 36.75
C ARG A 128 17.91 -20.42 36.72
N ILE A 129 16.99 -21.15 36.09
CA ILE A 129 17.08 -22.61 35.93
C ILE A 129 18.27 -22.97 35.03
N SER A 130 18.40 -22.32 33.88
CA SER A 130 19.49 -22.52 32.92
C SER A 130 20.87 -22.24 33.54
N SER A 131 21.01 -21.15 34.32
CA SER A 131 22.24 -20.84 35.07
C SER A 131 22.65 -21.97 36.03
N ARG A 132 21.69 -22.54 36.77
CA ARG A 132 21.93 -23.69 37.66
C ARG A 132 22.28 -24.96 36.89
N PHE A 133 21.69 -25.19 35.72
CA PHE A 133 22.04 -26.30 34.85
C PHE A 133 23.47 -26.20 34.30
N GLN A 134 23.87 -25.04 33.79
CA GLN A 134 25.24 -24.79 33.33
C GLN A 134 26.26 -24.95 34.47
N GLN A 135 25.91 -24.53 35.69
CA GLN A 135 26.75 -24.77 36.88
C GLN A 135 26.91 -26.28 37.16
N MET A 136 25.84 -27.07 37.05
CA MET A 136 25.89 -28.52 37.20
C MET A 136 26.75 -29.19 36.12
N GLN A 137 26.60 -28.81 34.84
CA GLN A 137 27.42 -29.36 33.74
C GLN A 137 28.91 -29.10 33.95
N LYS A 138 29.27 -27.89 34.42
CA LYS A 138 30.66 -27.56 34.82
C LYS A 138 31.12 -28.42 35.99
N TYR A 139 30.27 -28.69 36.98
CA TYR A 139 30.63 -29.55 38.11
C TYR A 139 30.74 -31.04 37.75
N GLU A 140 29.99 -31.52 36.76
CA GLU A 140 30.12 -32.86 36.19
C GLU A 140 31.47 -33.03 35.47
N ALA A 141 31.88 -32.04 34.66
CA ALA A 141 33.15 -32.05 33.92
C ALA A 141 34.41 -32.04 34.83
N TYR A 142 34.30 -31.55 36.06
CA TYR A 142 35.41 -31.47 37.03
C TYR A 142 35.13 -32.25 38.32
N GLN A 143 34.22 -33.23 38.30
CA GLN A 143 33.71 -33.91 39.50
C GLN A 143 34.83 -34.52 40.40
N GLU A 144 35.91 -35.02 39.81
CA GLU A 144 37.04 -35.61 40.53
C GLU A 144 38.00 -34.58 41.16
N LYS A 145 37.85 -33.29 40.83
CA LYS A 145 38.67 -32.17 41.33
C LYS A 145 37.91 -31.22 42.27
N LEU A 146 36.62 -31.47 42.50
CA LEU A 146 35.76 -30.63 43.34
C LEU A 146 35.60 -31.22 44.73
N GLU A 147 35.60 -30.36 45.74
CA GLU A 147 35.36 -30.79 47.11
C GLU A 147 33.94 -31.35 47.30
N THR A 148 33.81 -32.37 48.14
CA THR A 148 32.53 -33.01 48.47
C THR A 148 31.54 -32.01 49.11
N SER A 149 32.05 -31.03 49.87
CA SER A 149 31.32 -29.85 50.38
C SER A 149 30.60 -29.11 49.26
N THR A 150 31.35 -28.63 48.26
CA THR A 150 30.85 -27.88 47.09
C THR A 150 29.74 -28.65 46.35
N LEU A 151 29.92 -29.96 46.15
CA LEU A 151 28.91 -30.81 45.50
C LEU A 151 27.65 -31.02 46.36
N LEU A 152 27.80 -31.10 47.68
CA LEU A 152 26.68 -31.21 48.63
C LEU A 152 25.90 -29.90 48.76
N ASP A 153 26.57 -28.76 48.85
CA ASP A 153 25.93 -27.44 48.93
C ASP A 153 25.21 -27.08 47.63
N PHE A 154 25.82 -27.36 46.48
CA PHE A 154 25.14 -27.24 45.19
C PHE A 154 23.87 -28.09 45.13
N ALA A 155 23.96 -29.37 45.53
CA ALA A 155 22.79 -30.25 45.59
C ALA A 155 21.73 -29.70 46.55
N LYS A 156 22.13 -29.20 47.73
CA LYS A 156 21.24 -28.63 48.75
C LYS A 156 20.53 -27.38 48.24
N TRP A 157 21.23 -26.41 47.67
CA TRP A 157 20.62 -25.17 47.15
C TRP A 157 19.68 -25.43 45.98
N THR A 158 19.96 -26.44 45.16
CA THR A 158 19.12 -26.80 44.01
C THR A 158 17.78 -27.41 44.45
N VAL A 159 17.72 -28.10 45.60
CA VAL A 159 16.58 -28.92 46.05
C VAL A 159 15.94 -28.48 47.37
N SER A 160 16.45 -27.44 48.02
CA SER A 160 15.89 -26.93 49.27
C SER A 160 14.46 -26.41 49.07
N PRO A 161 13.54 -26.52 50.05
CA PRO A 161 12.20 -25.97 49.96
C PRO A 161 12.23 -24.45 50.16
N ASN A 162 12.77 -23.71 49.19
CA ASN A 162 12.82 -22.25 49.18
C ASN A 162 12.47 -21.69 47.80
N ALA A 163 12.12 -20.39 47.76
CA ALA A 163 11.66 -19.68 46.56
C ALA A 163 12.70 -19.56 45.42
N TYR A 164 13.95 -19.94 45.66
CA TYR A 164 15.06 -19.90 44.69
C TYR A 164 15.49 -21.29 44.22
N SER A 165 14.86 -22.35 44.74
CA SER A 165 15.11 -23.72 44.32
C SER A 165 14.61 -23.98 42.90
N VAL A 166 15.26 -24.90 42.19
CA VAL A 166 14.82 -25.23 40.82
C VAL A 166 13.40 -25.80 40.85
N HIS A 167 13.03 -26.54 41.90
CA HIS A 167 11.67 -27.06 42.07
C HIS A 167 10.61 -25.95 42.14
N HIS A 168 10.79 -24.94 43.01
CA HIS A 168 9.83 -23.83 43.15
C HIS A 168 9.84 -22.89 41.93
N LEU A 169 10.99 -22.73 41.27
CA LEU A 169 11.07 -21.98 40.01
C LEU A 169 10.29 -22.70 38.89
N MET A 170 10.38 -24.02 38.80
CA MET A 170 9.63 -24.82 37.84
C MET A 170 8.13 -24.85 38.11
N GLU A 171 7.71 -24.95 39.37
CA GLU A 171 6.30 -24.86 39.76
C GLU A 171 5.72 -23.49 39.39
N ARG A 172 6.45 -22.41 39.66
CA ARG A 172 6.05 -21.06 39.23
C ARG A 172 5.99 -20.91 37.70
N LEU A 173 6.93 -21.50 36.95
CA LEU A 173 6.89 -21.51 35.49
C LEU A 173 5.63 -22.25 34.98
N SER A 174 5.32 -23.40 35.58
CA SER A 174 4.12 -24.18 35.28
C SER A 174 2.84 -23.37 35.54
N LEU A 175 2.74 -22.68 36.67
CA LEU A 175 1.60 -21.82 37.01
C LEU A 175 1.44 -20.61 36.06
N ILE A 176 2.54 -20.01 35.58
CA ILE A 176 2.47 -18.90 34.60
C ILE A 176 2.00 -19.41 33.23
N MET A 177 2.47 -20.58 32.80
CA MET A 177 2.07 -21.17 31.52
C MET A 177 0.63 -21.70 31.56
N PHE A 178 0.29 -22.55 32.53
CA PHE A 178 -0.92 -23.37 32.53
C PHE A 178 -1.98 -22.99 33.58
N GLY A 179 -1.70 -22.04 34.47
CA GLY A 179 -2.59 -21.68 35.58
C GLY A 179 -2.60 -22.69 36.73
N ALA A 180 -3.47 -22.47 37.71
CA ALA A 180 -3.73 -23.40 38.80
C ALA A 180 -5.01 -24.20 38.52
N GLU A 181 -5.01 -25.50 38.80
CA GLU A 181 -6.12 -26.43 38.44
C GLU A 181 -7.51 -26.00 38.99
N ASP A 182 -7.55 -25.21 40.09
CA ASP A 182 -8.78 -24.85 40.81
C ASP A 182 -9.26 -23.38 40.67
N LYS A 183 -8.67 -22.52 39.81
CA LYS A 183 -9.07 -21.09 39.73
C LYS A 183 -9.18 -20.50 38.32
N ILE A 184 -10.43 -20.24 37.92
CA ILE A 184 -10.88 -19.62 36.65
C ILE A 184 -10.45 -18.13 36.50
N THR A 185 -9.87 -17.49 37.53
CA THR A 185 -9.70 -16.03 37.58
C THR A 185 -8.24 -15.52 37.50
N SER A 186 -7.32 -16.30 36.94
CA SER A 186 -6.00 -15.81 36.57
C SER A 186 -5.62 -16.29 35.17
N SER A 187 -5.80 -15.43 34.17
CA SER A 187 -5.45 -15.72 32.78
C SER A 187 -3.97 -16.12 32.68
N ASN A 188 -3.75 -17.40 32.37
CA ASN A 188 -2.42 -17.96 32.13
C ASN A 188 -1.95 -17.60 30.70
N MET A 189 -0.71 -17.95 30.33
CA MET A 189 -0.18 -17.61 29.01
C MET A 189 -1.00 -18.22 27.86
N PHE A 190 -1.50 -19.45 28.02
CA PHE A 190 -2.32 -20.12 27.01
C PHE A 190 -3.73 -19.53 26.88
N ASP A 191 -4.43 -19.26 27.99
CA ASP A 191 -5.75 -18.63 27.97
C ASP A 191 -5.70 -17.26 27.28
N LEU A 192 -4.63 -16.49 27.52
CA LEU A 192 -4.43 -15.18 26.89
C LEU A 192 -4.19 -15.30 25.38
N LEU A 193 -3.44 -16.32 24.93
CA LEU A 193 -3.20 -16.59 23.50
C LEU A 193 -4.47 -17.10 22.78
N ILE A 194 -5.29 -17.90 23.46
CA ILE A 194 -6.56 -18.42 22.91
C ILE A 194 -7.59 -17.28 22.81
N GLN A 195 -7.79 -16.50 23.87
CA GLN A 195 -8.74 -15.37 23.86
C GLN A 195 -8.39 -14.31 22.80
N SER A 196 -7.10 -14.08 22.56
CA SER A 196 -6.65 -13.13 21.55
C SER A 196 -6.72 -13.68 20.12
N TYR A 197 -6.80 -15.01 19.94
CA TYR A 197 -7.10 -15.68 18.68
C TYR A 197 -8.61 -15.71 18.37
N GLU A 198 -9.45 -16.05 19.35
CA GLU A 198 -10.92 -16.00 19.20
C GLU A 198 -11.43 -14.59 18.88
N GLY A 199 -10.79 -13.55 19.45
CA GLY A 199 -11.04 -12.15 19.09
C GLY A 199 -10.56 -11.75 17.68
N TYR A 200 -9.65 -12.51 17.07
CA TYR A 200 -9.12 -12.25 15.73
C TYR A 200 -9.98 -12.89 14.62
N GLU A 201 -10.58 -14.05 14.88
CA GLU A 201 -11.53 -14.70 13.94
C GLU A 201 -12.79 -13.85 13.71
N MET A 202 -13.37 -13.26 14.78
CA MET A 202 -14.57 -12.41 14.68
C MET A 202 -14.34 -11.04 14.00
N GLY A 203 -13.09 -10.67 13.71
CA GLY A 203 -12.71 -9.38 13.13
C GLY A 203 -11.96 -9.45 11.80
N ARG A 204 -11.85 -10.64 11.17
CA ARG A 204 -11.09 -10.81 9.92
C ARG A 204 -11.74 -10.00 8.78
N PRO A 205 -11.00 -9.15 8.04
CA PRO A 205 -11.57 -8.44 6.90
C PRO A 205 -12.03 -9.41 5.79
N PRO A 206 -13.00 -9.02 4.95
CA PRO A 206 -13.50 -9.88 3.87
C PRO A 206 -12.41 -10.19 2.85
N LEU A 207 -12.47 -11.37 2.23
CA LEU A 207 -11.45 -11.84 1.28
C LEU A 207 -11.43 -11.03 -0.03
N SER A 208 -10.25 -10.98 -0.65
CA SER A 208 -10.07 -10.49 -2.03
C SER A 208 -10.86 -11.35 -3.03
N LYS A 209 -11.04 -10.88 -4.27
CA LYS A 209 -11.81 -11.62 -5.28
C LYS A 209 -11.23 -13.00 -5.54
N ILE A 210 -9.92 -13.11 -5.72
CA ILE A 210 -9.27 -14.38 -6.03
C ILE A 210 -9.24 -15.31 -4.81
N ASP A 211 -9.07 -14.78 -3.60
CA ASP A 211 -9.02 -15.60 -2.39
C ASP A 211 -10.40 -16.18 -2.03
N ALA A 212 -11.48 -15.42 -2.27
CA ALA A 212 -12.84 -15.93 -2.13
C ALA A 212 -13.15 -17.07 -3.11
N VAL A 213 -12.76 -16.92 -4.39
CA VAL A 213 -12.89 -17.97 -5.41
C VAL A 213 -12.05 -19.20 -5.06
N ARG A 214 -10.86 -19.02 -4.45
CA ARG A 214 -10.03 -20.12 -3.95
C ARG A 214 -10.71 -20.89 -2.81
N GLU A 215 -11.25 -20.22 -1.79
CA GLU A 215 -11.95 -20.89 -0.69
C GLU A 215 -13.19 -21.64 -1.20
N GLU A 216 -13.95 -21.05 -2.14
CA GLU A 216 -15.10 -21.70 -2.77
C GLU A 216 -14.69 -22.96 -3.55
N CYS A 217 -13.63 -22.89 -4.36
CA CYS A 217 -13.05 -24.03 -5.07
C CYS A 217 -12.65 -25.16 -4.10
N ILE A 218 -11.84 -24.86 -3.09
CA ILE A 218 -11.36 -25.87 -2.12
C ILE A 218 -12.53 -26.52 -1.36
N SER A 219 -13.56 -25.74 -1.02
CA SER A 219 -14.78 -26.25 -0.37
C SER A 219 -15.57 -27.18 -1.30
N LEU A 220 -15.70 -26.81 -2.58
CA LEU A 220 -16.34 -27.60 -3.62
C LEU A 220 -15.61 -28.93 -3.85
N GLU A 221 -14.28 -28.91 -3.97
CA GLU A 221 -13.46 -30.12 -4.13
C GLU A 221 -13.56 -31.04 -2.89
N LYS A 222 -13.42 -30.49 -1.67
CA LYS A 222 -13.62 -31.26 -0.41
C LYS A 222 -15.01 -31.93 -0.40
N SER A 223 -16.07 -31.22 -0.80
CA SER A 223 -17.43 -31.75 -0.89
C SER A 223 -17.55 -32.89 -1.92
N LEU A 224 -16.98 -32.73 -3.11
CA LEU A 224 -16.99 -33.77 -4.14
C LEU A 224 -16.23 -35.03 -3.69
N TRP A 225 -15.03 -34.90 -3.11
CA TRP A 225 -14.28 -36.03 -2.54
C TRP A 225 -15.02 -36.74 -1.41
N GLN A 226 -15.67 -36.00 -0.49
CA GLN A 226 -16.50 -36.61 0.55
C GLN A 226 -17.69 -37.39 -0.03
N ASN A 227 -18.30 -36.89 -1.11
CA ASN A 227 -19.35 -37.62 -1.82
C ASN A 227 -18.81 -38.91 -2.46
N LEU A 228 -17.63 -38.87 -3.11
CA LEU A 228 -17.00 -40.06 -3.70
C LEU A 228 -16.56 -41.08 -2.64
N ASN A 229 -16.10 -40.63 -1.47
CA ASN A 229 -15.73 -41.48 -0.34
C ASN A 229 -16.93 -42.17 0.33
N ARG A 230 -18.09 -41.50 0.41
CA ARG A 230 -19.30 -42.05 1.04
C ARG A 230 -20.05 -43.06 0.16
N ILE A 231 -19.85 -43.06 -1.15
CA ILE A 231 -20.62 -43.88 -2.08
C ILE A 231 -19.95 -45.24 -2.28
N SER A 232 -20.26 -46.16 -1.38
CA SER A 232 -20.18 -47.59 -1.69
C SER A 232 -21.51 -48.09 -2.26
N LEU A 233 -21.41 -48.84 -3.37
CA LEU A 233 -22.35 -49.87 -3.84
C LEU A 233 -23.65 -49.52 -4.60
N ASN A 234 -24.15 -48.28 -4.74
CA ASN A 234 -25.51 -48.07 -5.30
C ASN A 234 -25.77 -46.90 -6.29
N ARG A 235 -24.77 -46.41 -7.04
CA ARG A 235 -24.97 -45.49 -8.19
C ARG A 235 -24.15 -45.92 -9.40
N SER A 236 -24.63 -45.61 -10.61
CA SER A 236 -23.85 -45.87 -11.83
C SER A 236 -22.67 -44.91 -11.96
N ILE A 237 -21.58 -45.38 -12.57
CA ILE A 237 -20.36 -44.61 -12.87
C ILE A 237 -20.73 -43.30 -13.60
N GLU A 238 -21.65 -43.39 -14.56
CA GLU A 238 -22.20 -42.28 -15.34
C GLU A 238 -22.87 -41.19 -14.47
N GLN A 239 -23.61 -41.57 -13.42
CA GLN A 239 -24.23 -40.60 -12.49
C GLN A 239 -23.19 -39.85 -11.64
N LEU A 240 -22.10 -40.53 -11.25
CA LEU A 240 -21.00 -39.91 -10.51
C LEU A 240 -20.23 -38.94 -11.41
N ALA A 241 -19.86 -39.40 -12.62
CA ALA A 241 -19.19 -38.58 -13.63
C ALA A 241 -20.01 -37.32 -13.98
N ARG A 242 -21.30 -37.46 -14.27
CA ARG A 242 -22.19 -36.30 -14.52
C ARG A 242 -22.24 -35.33 -13.35
N LYS A 243 -22.23 -35.80 -12.10
CA LYS A 243 -22.21 -34.91 -10.92
C LYS A 243 -20.90 -34.10 -10.88
N VAL A 244 -19.74 -34.75 -11.03
CA VAL A 244 -18.44 -34.06 -10.98
C VAL A 244 -18.32 -33.05 -12.13
N ILE A 245 -18.59 -33.47 -13.37
CA ILE A 245 -18.56 -32.62 -14.58
C ILE A 245 -19.53 -31.44 -14.44
N GLY A 246 -20.79 -31.70 -14.06
CA GLY A 246 -21.81 -30.65 -13.92
C GLY A 246 -21.47 -29.62 -12.83
N THR A 247 -20.89 -30.06 -11.72
CA THR A 247 -20.47 -29.17 -10.61
C THR A 247 -19.29 -28.29 -11.04
N HIS A 248 -18.27 -28.89 -11.65
CA HIS A 248 -17.14 -28.15 -12.22
C HIS A 248 -17.59 -27.15 -13.30
N ARG A 249 -18.51 -27.54 -14.18
CA ARG A 249 -19.02 -26.68 -15.26
C ARG A 249 -19.61 -25.36 -14.75
N LEU A 250 -20.44 -25.44 -13.72
CA LEU A 250 -21.09 -24.26 -13.14
C LEU A 250 -20.03 -23.33 -12.54
N PHE A 251 -19.20 -23.87 -11.63
CA PHE A 251 -18.16 -23.10 -10.96
C PHE A 251 -17.15 -22.45 -11.93
N ILE A 252 -16.69 -23.18 -12.95
CA ILE A 252 -15.73 -22.68 -13.95
C ILE A 252 -16.33 -21.53 -14.76
N ASN A 253 -17.58 -21.66 -15.21
CA ASN A 253 -18.24 -20.64 -16.03
C ASN A 253 -18.57 -19.37 -15.20
N GLU A 254 -18.85 -19.52 -13.91
CA GLU A 254 -19.14 -18.40 -13.00
C GLU A 254 -17.86 -17.66 -12.56
N ASN A 255 -16.80 -18.41 -12.20
CA ASN A 255 -15.64 -17.85 -11.49
C ASN A 255 -14.31 -17.81 -12.28
N MET A 256 -14.14 -18.59 -13.36
CA MET A 256 -12.83 -18.79 -14.03
C MET A 256 -12.77 -18.33 -15.50
N SER A 257 -13.66 -17.42 -15.89
CA SER A 257 -13.84 -16.98 -17.29
C SER A 257 -12.77 -16.03 -17.83
N SER A 258 -11.94 -15.40 -16.99
CA SER A 258 -10.87 -14.50 -17.43
C SER A 258 -9.61 -15.27 -17.87
N THR A 259 -9.06 -14.93 -19.04
CA THR A 259 -7.90 -15.57 -19.66
C THR A 259 -6.60 -14.80 -19.41
N TRP A 260 -5.47 -15.51 -19.27
CA TRP A 260 -4.15 -14.89 -19.32
C TRP A 260 -3.94 -14.10 -20.63
N THR A 261 -3.17 -13.00 -20.57
CA THR A 261 -2.82 -12.18 -21.72
C THR A 261 -1.30 -12.08 -21.82
N GLU A 262 -0.72 -12.63 -22.89
CA GLU A 262 0.72 -12.58 -23.16
C GLU A 262 1.23 -11.12 -23.22
N GLY A 263 2.37 -10.85 -22.58
CA GLY A 263 2.99 -9.53 -22.55
C GLY A 263 2.30 -8.52 -21.63
N LYS A 264 1.24 -8.89 -20.90
CA LYS A 264 0.56 -7.99 -19.94
C LYS A 264 1.53 -7.40 -18.92
N TYR A 265 2.53 -8.18 -18.49
CA TYR A 265 3.55 -7.80 -17.51
C TYR A 265 4.93 -7.59 -18.14
N HIS A 266 4.98 -7.10 -19.39
CA HIS A 266 6.21 -6.88 -20.15
C HIS A 266 7.30 -6.09 -19.40
N ILE A 267 6.96 -5.23 -18.43
CA ILE A 267 7.94 -4.50 -17.61
C ILE A 267 8.84 -5.41 -16.75
N LEU A 268 8.46 -6.69 -16.58
CA LEU A 268 9.24 -7.70 -15.86
C LEU A 268 10.30 -8.42 -16.72
N ASN A 269 10.55 -7.93 -17.96
CA ASN A 269 11.34 -8.56 -19.04
C ASN A 269 12.73 -9.12 -18.64
N HIS A 270 12.71 -10.27 -17.99
CA HIS A 270 13.86 -11.02 -17.50
C HIS A 270 13.65 -12.50 -17.77
N TYR A 271 14.76 -13.24 -17.89
CA TYR A 271 14.77 -14.65 -18.28
C TYR A 271 13.87 -15.54 -17.42
N GLU A 272 13.87 -15.32 -16.09
CA GLU A 272 13.04 -16.07 -15.16
C GLU A 272 11.54 -15.80 -15.38
N TRP A 273 11.15 -14.56 -15.67
CA TRP A 273 9.78 -14.21 -16.02
C TRP A 273 9.35 -14.84 -17.36
N SER A 274 10.20 -14.80 -18.40
CA SER A 274 9.87 -15.39 -19.70
C SER A 274 9.65 -16.91 -19.64
N ILE A 275 10.34 -17.61 -18.73
CA ILE A 275 10.07 -19.03 -18.43
C ILE A 275 8.70 -19.19 -17.78
N LEU A 276 8.43 -18.39 -16.74
CA LEU A 276 7.19 -18.48 -15.98
C LEU A 276 5.95 -18.14 -16.84
N GLU A 277 6.01 -17.07 -17.64
CA GLU A 277 4.92 -16.65 -18.52
C GLU A 277 4.58 -17.71 -19.57
N ARG A 278 5.59 -18.38 -20.15
CA ARG A 278 5.39 -19.53 -21.04
C ARG A 278 4.65 -20.68 -20.35
N ASP A 279 5.02 -21.00 -19.11
CA ASP A 279 4.44 -22.11 -18.37
C ASP A 279 3.01 -21.77 -17.86
N LEU A 280 2.74 -20.51 -17.53
CA LEU A 280 1.39 -19.99 -17.23
C LEU A 280 0.47 -20.00 -18.48
N LEU A 281 1.00 -19.61 -19.66
CA LEU A 281 0.29 -19.73 -20.93
C LEU A 281 -0.05 -21.20 -21.29
N LEU A 282 0.80 -22.15 -20.90
CA LEU A 282 0.56 -23.57 -21.11
C LEU A 282 -0.59 -24.08 -20.23
N ILE A 283 -0.66 -23.66 -18.95
CA ILE A 283 -1.82 -23.94 -18.09
C ILE A 283 -3.09 -23.32 -18.68
N GLU A 284 -3.07 -22.06 -19.15
CA GLU A 284 -4.22 -21.41 -19.76
C GLU A 284 -4.72 -22.15 -21.01
N SER A 285 -3.80 -22.59 -21.87
CA SER A 285 -4.13 -23.37 -23.08
C SER A 285 -4.82 -24.71 -22.74
N MET A 286 -4.29 -25.43 -21.75
CA MET A 286 -4.89 -26.68 -21.26
C MET A 286 -6.24 -26.45 -20.58
N PHE A 287 -6.36 -25.37 -19.79
CA PHE A 287 -7.63 -24.98 -19.18
C PHE A 287 -8.68 -24.63 -20.24
N GLY A 288 -8.29 -23.98 -21.34
CA GLY A 288 -9.19 -23.73 -22.47
C GLY A 288 -9.69 -25.00 -23.15
N PHE A 289 -8.90 -26.09 -23.17
CA PHE A 289 -9.36 -27.40 -23.62
C PHE A 289 -10.31 -28.06 -22.60
N PHE A 290 -9.94 -28.05 -21.32
CA PHE A 290 -10.75 -28.57 -20.22
C PHE A 290 -12.13 -27.87 -20.12
N MET A 291 -12.16 -26.55 -20.23
CA MET A 291 -13.38 -25.75 -20.20
C MET A 291 -14.34 -26.10 -21.35
N ARG A 292 -13.82 -26.35 -22.56
CA ARG A 292 -14.64 -26.86 -23.68
C ARG A 292 -15.17 -28.26 -23.38
N PHE A 293 -14.29 -29.17 -22.98
CA PHE A 293 -14.63 -30.55 -22.63
C PHE A 293 -15.76 -30.65 -21.60
N VAL A 294 -15.68 -29.88 -20.52
CA VAL A 294 -16.67 -29.85 -19.43
C VAL A 294 -17.99 -29.21 -19.89
N ASN A 295 -17.94 -28.20 -20.76
CA ASN A 295 -19.13 -27.56 -21.32
C ASN A 295 -19.89 -28.50 -22.29
N ASP A 296 -19.17 -29.10 -23.25
CA ASP A 296 -19.74 -29.99 -24.28
C ASP A 296 -20.36 -31.24 -23.65
N ARG A 297 -19.66 -31.88 -22.69
CA ARG A 297 -20.10 -33.13 -22.04
C ARG A 297 -21.08 -32.92 -20.89
N GLY A 298 -21.28 -31.68 -20.43
CA GLY A 298 -22.34 -31.35 -19.47
C GLY A 298 -23.76 -31.55 -20.02
N ASN A 299 -23.92 -31.70 -21.34
CA ASN A 299 -25.20 -31.91 -22.02
C ASN A 299 -25.26 -33.21 -22.87
N SER A 300 -24.18 -34.00 -22.94
CA SER A 300 -24.15 -35.20 -23.80
C SER A 300 -24.83 -36.42 -23.16
N VAL A 301 -25.50 -37.22 -23.99
CA VAL A 301 -26.08 -38.51 -23.58
C VAL A 301 -24.97 -39.53 -23.30
N ASP A 302 -23.87 -39.46 -24.06
CA ASP A 302 -22.76 -40.40 -23.95
C ASP A 302 -21.53 -39.76 -23.28
N LEU A 303 -20.91 -40.48 -22.34
CA LEU A 303 -19.70 -40.10 -21.61
C LEU A 303 -18.57 -41.06 -21.99
N GLU A 304 -18.01 -40.83 -23.16
CA GLU A 304 -16.94 -41.67 -23.72
C GLU A 304 -15.69 -41.67 -22.80
N GLU A 305 -15.44 -42.81 -22.16
CA GLU A 305 -14.34 -43.01 -21.19
C GLU A 305 -12.98 -42.60 -21.74
N ARG A 306 -12.69 -42.94 -23.01
CA ARG A 306 -11.38 -42.67 -23.63
C ARG A 306 -10.98 -41.20 -23.52
N ALA A 307 -11.85 -40.27 -23.91
CA ALA A 307 -11.51 -38.85 -23.86
C ALA A 307 -11.38 -38.27 -22.44
N ILE A 308 -11.99 -38.93 -21.44
CA ILE A 308 -11.78 -38.62 -20.01
C ILE A 308 -10.36 -39.05 -19.60
N MET A 309 -9.94 -40.25 -20.02
CA MET A 309 -8.59 -40.77 -19.79
C MET A 309 -7.54 -39.92 -20.50
N ASP A 310 -7.73 -39.60 -21.79
CA ASP A 310 -6.81 -38.78 -22.57
C ASP A 310 -6.62 -37.37 -21.96
N LEU A 311 -7.69 -36.78 -21.39
CA LEU A 311 -7.63 -35.53 -20.63
C LEU A 311 -6.84 -35.70 -19.33
N ALA A 312 -7.16 -36.72 -18.53
CA ALA A 312 -6.49 -36.97 -17.25
C ALA A 312 -4.99 -37.26 -17.43
N ASP A 313 -4.63 -38.09 -18.41
CA ASP A 313 -3.24 -38.40 -18.79
C ASP A 313 -2.52 -37.15 -19.30
N SER A 314 -3.21 -36.23 -19.98
CA SER A 314 -2.62 -34.96 -20.44
C SER A 314 -2.38 -33.98 -19.28
N VAL A 315 -3.30 -33.87 -18.33
CA VAL A 315 -3.21 -32.97 -17.16
C VAL A 315 -2.21 -33.47 -16.12
N LEU A 316 -2.24 -34.77 -15.83
CA LEU A 316 -1.39 -35.43 -14.83
C LEU A 316 -0.05 -35.93 -15.42
N ARG A 317 0.23 -35.58 -16.69
CA ARG A 317 1.51 -35.84 -17.34
C ARG A 317 2.64 -35.23 -16.51
N ASN A 318 3.64 -36.07 -16.18
CA ASN A 318 4.81 -35.66 -15.41
C ASN A 318 6.09 -36.09 -16.14
N ASP A 319 6.54 -35.27 -17.08
CA ASP A 319 7.79 -35.47 -17.81
C ASP A 319 8.61 -34.17 -17.97
N LYS A 320 9.70 -34.24 -18.74
CA LYS A 320 10.60 -33.09 -18.96
C LYS A 320 9.97 -31.96 -19.78
N ILE A 321 8.94 -32.25 -20.57
CA ILE A 321 8.23 -31.29 -21.41
C ILE A 321 7.16 -30.59 -20.58
N PHE A 322 6.30 -31.36 -19.90
CA PHE A 322 5.22 -30.83 -19.07
C PHE A 322 5.07 -31.60 -17.76
N SER A 323 4.86 -30.85 -16.68
CA SER A 323 4.52 -31.33 -15.34
C SER A 323 3.86 -30.19 -14.58
N MET A 324 2.59 -30.34 -14.19
CA MET A 324 1.86 -29.30 -13.45
C MET A 324 2.53 -29.03 -12.09
N ASP A 325 2.99 -30.08 -11.41
CA ASP A 325 3.74 -29.99 -10.15
C ASP A 325 5.02 -29.15 -10.30
N ARG A 326 5.75 -29.33 -11.42
CA ARG A 326 6.94 -28.52 -11.72
C ARG A 326 6.57 -27.04 -11.88
N ILE A 327 5.51 -26.73 -12.64
CA ILE A 327 5.09 -25.35 -12.88
C ILE A 327 4.67 -24.68 -11.56
N PHE A 328 3.98 -25.39 -10.67
CA PHE A 328 3.65 -24.88 -9.34
C PHE A 328 4.89 -24.63 -8.46
N GLN A 329 5.90 -25.49 -8.54
CA GLN A 329 7.19 -25.26 -7.87
C GLN A 329 7.96 -24.09 -8.50
N ASP A 330 7.90 -23.92 -9.82
CA ASP A 330 8.50 -22.81 -10.55
C ASP A 330 7.82 -21.47 -10.21
N ILE A 331 6.48 -21.44 -10.02
CA ILE A 331 5.76 -20.27 -9.47
C ILE A 331 6.32 -19.88 -8.10
N GLU A 332 6.42 -20.81 -7.14
CA GLU A 332 6.96 -20.50 -5.80
C GLU A 332 8.44 -20.08 -5.88
N LEU A 333 9.24 -20.78 -6.70
CA LEU A 333 10.67 -20.52 -6.86
C LEU A 333 10.91 -19.12 -7.43
N ILE A 334 10.23 -18.74 -8.50
CA ILE A 334 10.46 -17.49 -9.23
C ILE A 334 9.81 -16.32 -8.48
N MET A 335 8.53 -16.45 -8.10
CA MET A 335 7.80 -15.35 -7.45
C MET A 335 8.29 -15.08 -6.02
N VAL A 336 8.54 -16.14 -5.24
CA VAL A 336 8.86 -16.04 -3.81
C VAL A 336 10.37 -16.16 -3.57
N LYS A 337 10.98 -17.30 -3.90
CA LYS A 337 12.38 -17.60 -3.50
C LYS A 337 13.42 -16.75 -4.26
N GLN A 338 13.15 -16.40 -5.51
CA GLN A 338 13.97 -15.48 -6.33
C GLN A 338 13.50 -14.01 -6.23
N ALA A 339 12.53 -13.72 -5.36
CA ALA A 339 12.06 -12.38 -5.03
C ALA A 339 11.52 -11.56 -6.22
N LEU A 340 10.86 -12.18 -7.21
CA LEU A 340 10.33 -11.45 -8.36
C LEU A 340 9.29 -10.39 -7.96
N TYR A 341 8.53 -10.57 -6.86
CA TYR A 341 7.67 -9.50 -6.32
C TYR A 341 8.46 -8.23 -5.91
N TYR A 342 9.67 -8.37 -5.36
CA TYR A 342 10.53 -7.22 -5.06
C TYR A 342 11.09 -6.57 -6.34
N ARG A 343 11.39 -7.35 -7.39
CA ARG A 343 11.75 -6.78 -8.69
C ARG A 343 10.57 -6.03 -9.33
N ALA A 344 9.35 -6.58 -9.25
CA ALA A 344 8.12 -5.96 -9.71
C ALA A 344 7.80 -4.64 -9.00
N LEU A 345 8.05 -4.55 -7.68
CA LEU A 345 7.97 -3.32 -6.88
C LEU A 345 8.90 -2.22 -7.43
N VAL A 346 10.09 -2.58 -7.91
CA VAL A 346 11.08 -1.64 -8.47
C VAL A 346 10.75 -1.29 -9.92
N ALA A 347 10.52 -2.26 -10.81
CA ALA A 347 10.23 -2.02 -12.23
C ALA A 347 8.97 -1.13 -12.40
N SER A 348 7.86 -1.50 -11.75
CA SER A 348 6.63 -0.70 -11.80
C SER A 348 6.78 0.70 -11.21
N LYS A 349 7.81 0.97 -10.37
CA LYS A 349 8.07 2.31 -9.84
C LYS A 349 8.59 3.28 -10.91
N GLU A 350 9.30 2.77 -11.91
CA GLU A 350 9.87 3.58 -12.99
C GLU A 350 8.80 3.92 -14.05
N GLU A 351 7.81 3.04 -14.25
CA GLU A 351 6.78 3.19 -15.30
C GLU A 351 5.41 3.73 -14.83
N ARG A 352 5.20 3.96 -13.51
CA ARG A 352 3.90 4.38 -12.89
C ARG A 352 3.10 5.40 -13.67
N CYS A 353 3.75 6.44 -14.19
CA CYS A 353 3.05 7.55 -14.82
C CYS A 353 2.56 7.25 -16.25
N HIS A 354 3.08 6.19 -16.88
CA HIS A 354 2.69 5.70 -18.20
C HIS A 354 1.52 4.72 -18.11
N ASP A 355 1.65 3.71 -17.25
CA ASP A 355 0.70 2.59 -17.11
C ASP A 355 -0.65 2.98 -16.48
N GLN A 356 -0.74 4.18 -15.89
CA GLN A 356 -1.92 4.62 -15.14
C GLN A 356 -2.27 3.67 -14.00
N GLN A 357 -1.27 3.08 -13.36
CA GLN A 357 -1.46 2.08 -12.31
C GLN A 357 -0.56 2.40 -11.11
N SER A 358 -1.07 2.27 -9.89
CA SER A 358 -0.21 2.35 -8.70
C SER A 358 0.61 1.07 -8.57
N THR A 359 1.82 1.13 -8.01
CA THR A 359 2.63 -0.09 -7.84
C THR A 359 1.92 -1.12 -6.97
N GLN A 360 1.16 -0.70 -5.95
CA GLN A 360 0.38 -1.64 -5.15
C GLN A 360 -0.68 -2.35 -6.00
N GLN A 361 -1.38 -1.60 -6.86
CA GLN A 361 -2.39 -2.15 -7.77
C GLN A 361 -1.78 -3.07 -8.84
N PHE A 362 -0.58 -2.76 -9.35
CA PHE A 362 0.18 -3.63 -10.25
C PHE A 362 0.49 -4.98 -9.58
N LEU A 363 1.04 -4.95 -8.36
CA LEU A 363 1.37 -6.15 -7.58
C LEU A 363 0.14 -7.01 -7.26
N TYR A 364 -0.98 -6.38 -6.87
CA TYR A 364 -2.25 -7.08 -6.66
C TYR A 364 -2.80 -7.72 -7.94
N SER A 365 -2.67 -7.03 -9.08
CA SER A 365 -3.09 -7.56 -10.38
C SER A 365 -2.25 -8.78 -10.78
N LEU A 366 -0.92 -8.66 -10.65
CA LEU A 366 0.04 -9.74 -10.94
C LEU A 366 -0.24 -10.98 -10.07
N TYR A 367 -0.45 -10.79 -8.77
CA TYR A 367 -0.87 -11.86 -7.87
C TYR A 367 -2.20 -12.49 -8.30
N SER A 368 -3.21 -11.67 -8.57
CA SER A 368 -4.57 -12.16 -8.88
C SER A 368 -4.60 -13.02 -10.15
N ASP A 369 -3.87 -12.61 -11.18
CA ASP A 369 -3.74 -13.37 -12.43
C ASP A 369 -2.98 -14.69 -12.21
N ILE A 370 -1.82 -14.66 -11.55
CA ILE A 370 -1.00 -15.86 -11.29
C ILE A 370 -1.78 -16.85 -10.41
N ALA A 371 -2.41 -16.36 -9.34
CA ALA A 371 -3.20 -17.20 -8.43
C ALA A 371 -4.44 -17.80 -9.10
N LEU A 372 -5.06 -17.10 -10.06
CA LEU A 372 -6.13 -17.68 -10.88
C LEU A 372 -5.60 -18.77 -11.81
N THR A 373 -4.47 -18.55 -12.48
CA THR A 373 -3.86 -19.57 -13.35
C THR A 373 -3.41 -20.80 -12.55
N GLU A 374 -2.82 -20.62 -11.36
CA GLU A 374 -2.50 -21.75 -10.47
C GLU A 374 -3.77 -22.50 -10.04
N LEU A 375 -4.85 -21.79 -9.69
CA LEU A 375 -6.13 -22.40 -9.31
C LEU A 375 -6.80 -23.15 -10.46
N LYS A 376 -6.69 -22.66 -11.71
CA LYS A 376 -7.10 -23.38 -12.92
C LYS A 376 -6.34 -24.70 -13.05
N GLY A 377 -5.02 -24.69 -12.84
CA GLY A 377 -4.19 -25.89 -12.81
C GLY A 377 -4.63 -26.89 -11.74
N TYR A 378 -4.81 -26.41 -10.50
CA TYR A 378 -5.26 -27.22 -9.35
C TYR A 378 -6.61 -27.90 -9.63
N THR A 379 -7.58 -27.13 -10.15
CA THR A 379 -8.92 -27.62 -10.51
C THR A 379 -8.86 -28.73 -11.57
N MET A 380 -7.99 -28.60 -12.58
CA MET A 380 -7.80 -29.65 -13.59
C MET A 380 -7.25 -30.95 -12.98
N MET A 381 -6.31 -30.86 -12.03
CA MET A 381 -5.72 -32.05 -11.41
C MET A 381 -6.72 -32.77 -10.50
N GLU A 382 -7.43 -32.03 -9.62
CA GLU A 382 -8.47 -32.59 -8.76
C GLU A 382 -9.57 -33.28 -9.58
N PHE A 383 -10.07 -32.62 -10.63
CA PHE A 383 -11.00 -33.22 -11.59
C PHE A 383 -10.45 -34.53 -12.17
N SER A 384 -9.19 -34.52 -12.64
CA SER A 384 -8.58 -35.68 -13.29
C SER A 384 -8.48 -36.89 -12.36
N TRP A 385 -8.06 -36.68 -11.10
CA TRP A 385 -8.02 -37.73 -10.08
C TRP A 385 -9.40 -38.25 -9.70
N MET A 386 -10.42 -37.38 -9.56
CA MET A 386 -11.79 -37.80 -9.32
C MET A 386 -12.31 -38.70 -10.46
N MET A 387 -12.04 -38.32 -11.70
CA MET A 387 -12.49 -39.09 -12.87
C MET A 387 -11.76 -40.44 -12.98
N LEU A 388 -10.44 -40.48 -12.79
CA LEU A 388 -9.68 -41.74 -12.75
C LEU A 388 -10.20 -42.69 -11.66
N ARG A 389 -10.61 -42.16 -10.50
CA ARG A 389 -11.26 -42.95 -9.44
C ARG A 389 -12.64 -43.45 -9.84
N ILE A 390 -13.50 -42.62 -10.41
CA ILE A 390 -14.86 -42.98 -10.84
C ILE A 390 -14.85 -44.16 -11.83
N TYR A 391 -13.86 -44.20 -12.72
CA TYR A 391 -13.64 -45.26 -13.72
C TYR A 391 -12.69 -46.38 -13.23
N GLY A 392 -12.42 -46.46 -11.92
CA GLY A 392 -11.76 -47.61 -11.29
C GLY A 392 -10.26 -47.76 -11.60
N LYS A 393 -9.55 -46.69 -12.00
CA LYS A 393 -8.11 -46.74 -12.30
C LYS A 393 -7.21 -46.63 -11.06
N GLY A 394 -7.78 -46.27 -9.90
CA GLY A 394 -7.06 -46.07 -8.64
C GLY A 394 -7.91 -45.31 -7.61
N ASN A 395 -7.35 -45.01 -6.43
CA ASN A 395 -8.09 -44.31 -5.37
C ASN A 395 -7.79 -42.80 -5.30
N PHE A 396 -6.59 -42.36 -5.72
CA PHE A 396 -6.14 -40.97 -5.92
C PHE A 396 -6.41 -39.96 -4.77
N THR A 397 -6.73 -40.45 -3.58
CA THR A 397 -7.15 -39.62 -2.44
C THR A 397 -5.95 -39.02 -1.72
N GLN A 398 -4.86 -39.80 -1.61
CA GLN A 398 -3.62 -39.35 -1.00
C GLN A 398 -2.94 -38.28 -1.86
N GLU A 399 -3.02 -38.43 -3.19
CA GLU A 399 -2.50 -37.51 -4.19
C GLU A 399 -3.26 -36.18 -4.15
N SER A 400 -4.59 -36.21 -4.07
CA SER A 400 -5.43 -35.04 -3.82
C SER A 400 -5.09 -34.34 -2.50
N GLU A 401 -4.92 -35.09 -1.41
CA GLU A 401 -4.57 -34.55 -0.08
C GLU A 401 -3.20 -33.86 -0.10
N LEU A 402 -2.17 -34.52 -0.63
CA LEU A 402 -0.81 -33.97 -0.75
C LEU A 402 -0.76 -32.74 -1.66
N MET A 403 -1.51 -32.74 -2.77
CA MET A 403 -1.62 -31.56 -3.64
C MET A 403 -2.28 -30.39 -2.92
N ARG A 404 -3.37 -30.63 -2.18
CA ARG A 404 -4.08 -29.60 -1.43
C ARG A 404 -3.22 -29.01 -0.32
N GLU A 405 -2.48 -29.84 0.41
CA GLU A 405 -1.51 -29.40 1.42
C GLU A 405 -0.39 -28.56 0.78
N GLY A 406 0.21 -29.05 -0.31
CA GLY A 406 1.24 -28.31 -1.04
C GLY A 406 0.74 -26.97 -1.61
N TYR A 407 -0.48 -26.92 -2.13
CA TYR A 407 -1.12 -25.69 -2.61
C TYR A 407 -1.38 -24.70 -1.47
N HIS A 408 -1.82 -25.18 -0.31
CA HIS A 408 -2.00 -24.36 0.89
C HIS A 408 -0.68 -23.73 1.34
N GLN A 409 0.38 -24.54 1.54
CA GLN A 409 1.70 -24.08 1.97
C GLN A 409 2.32 -23.08 0.98
N ARG A 410 2.23 -23.31 -0.33
CA ARG A 410 2.70 -22.35 -1.36
C ARG A 410 1.91 -21.05 -1.32
N THR A 411 0.59 -21.12 -1.16
CA THR A 411 -0.28 -19.93 -1.08
C THR A 411 0.07 -19.11 0.15
N GLU A 412 0.27 -19.73 1.32
CA GLU A 412 0.66 -19.04 2.55
C GLU A 412 1.98 -18.27 2.38
N ARG A 413 3.03 -18.93 1.87
CA ARG A 413 4.35 -18.32 1.60
C ARG A 413 4.23 -17.15 0.62
N THR A 414 3.42 -17.32 -0.43
CA THR A 414 3.18 -16.30 -1.47
C THR A 414 2.45 -15.08 -0.90
N VAL A 415 1.34 -15.30 -0.19
CA VAL A 415 0.54 -14.22 0.42
C VAL A 415 1.35 -13.43 1.45
N ARG A 416 2.14 -14.12 2.28
CA ARG A 416 3.00 -13.46 3.28
C ARG A 416 3.98 -12.49 2.61
N LEU A 417 4.78 -12.96 1.67
CA LEU A 417 5.74 -12.12 0.94
C LEU A 417 5.02 -10.96 0.24
N LEU A 418 3.92 -11.26 -0.46
CA LEU A 418 3.17 -10.25 -1.19
C LEU A 418 2.68 -9.12 -0.28
N ARG A 419 2.17 -9.43 0.91
CA ARG A 419 1.75 -8.40 1.89
C ARG A 419 2.91 -7.54 2.35
N GLU A 420 4.09 -8.12 2.61
CA GLU A 420 5.29 -7.35 2.96
C GLU A 420 5.73 -6.39 1.83
N VAL A 421 5.61 -6.83 0.57
CA VAL A 421 5.94 -6.03 -0.61
C VAL A 421 4.88 -4.95 -0.86
N MET A 422 3.59 -5.27 -0.75
CA MET A 422 2.47 -4.33 -0.95
C MET A 422 2.37 -3.27 0.13
N ASN A 423 2.73 -3.57 1.39
CA ASN A 423 2.85 -2.58 2.46
C ASN A 423 3.94 -1.53 2.20
N ARG A 424 4.93 -1.84 1.33
CA ARG A 424 5.98 -0.90 0.89
C ARG A 424 5.67 -0.27 -0.47
N ALA A 425 4.59 -0.71 -1.12
CA ALA A 425 4.21 -0.25 -2.44
C ALA A 425 3.44 1.07 -2.36
N ASP A 426 3.69 1.94 -3.33
CA ASP A 426 2.99 3.21 -3.45
C ASP A 426 1.59 2.99 -4.03
N ARG A 427 0.61 3.72 -3.48
CA ARG A 427 -0.80 3.76 -3.92
C ARG A 427 -1.11 4.97 -4.81
N ILE A 428 -0.14 5.87 -5.03
CA ILE A 428 -0.33 7.09 -5.82
C ILE A 428 -0.36 6.80 -7.33
N VAL A 429 -1.33 7.40 -8.02
CA VAL A 429 -1.41 7.47 -9.49
C VAL A 429 -1.36 8.93 -9.94
N TRP A 430 -0.50 9.23 -10.91
CA TRP A 430 -0.28 10.58 -11.47
C TRP A 430 0.15 10.48 -12.94
N ARG A 431 0.07 11.59 -13.69
CA ARG A 431 0.30 11.61 -15.15
C ARG A 431 1.67 12.14 -15.57
N CYS A 432 2.35 11.40 -16.44
CA CYS A 432 3.57 11.90 -17.10
C CYS A 432 3.27 13.19 -17.88
N ASP A 433 4.33 13.91 -18.22
CA ASP A 433 4.24 15.04 -19.14
C ASP A 433 3.91 14.58 -20.57
N PRO A 434 3.00 15.29 -21.28
CA PRO A 434 2.60 14.94 -22.64
C PRO A 434 3.80 15.02 -23.61
N GLN A 435 3.65 14.41 -24.79
CA GLN A 435 4.69 14.51 -25.82
C GLN A 435 4.85 15.93 -26.38
N MET A 436 3.75 16.70 -26.43
CA MET A 436 3.76 18.13 -26.74
C MET A 436 2.76 18.85 -25.86
N TYR A 437 3.16 20.00 -25.30
CA TYR A 437 2.28 20.86 -24.54
C TYR A 437 1.36 21.67 -25.45
N LYS A 438 0.05 21.63 -25.16
CA LYS A 438 -0.98 22.39 -25.88
C LYS A 438 -1.93 23.05 -24.91
N LEU A 439 -2.05 24.38 -25.00
CA LEU A 439 -2.97 25.17 -24.19
C LEU A 439 -4.41 24.73 -24.47
N GLY A 440 -5.21 24.52 -23.42
CA GLY A 440 -6.59 24.04 -23.52
C GLY A 440 -6.75 22.58 -23.97
N GLN A 441 -5.67 21.80 -24.06
CA GLN A 441 -5.72 20.36 -24.33
C GLN A 441 -4.91 19.52 -23.33
N THR A 442 -3.72 20.00 -22.92
CA THR A 442 -2.86 19.30 -21.95
C THR A 442 -2.53 20.16 -20.75
N TYR A 443 -2.55 21.49 -20.89
CA TYR A 443 -2.37 22.42 -19.78
C TYR A 443 -3.25 23.66 -19.95
N GLU A 444 -3.48 24.38 -18.85
CA GLU A 444 -4.09 25.71 -18.79
C GLU A 444 -3.21 26.67 -17.98
N GLU A 445 -3.46 27.96 -18.15
CA GLU A 445 -2.80 29.04 -17.41
C GLU A 445 -3.82 29.90 -16.66
N VAL A 446 -3.47 30.32 -15.45
CA VAL A 446 -4.14 31.41 -14.74
C VAL A 446 -3.78 32.73 -15.44
N THR A 447 -4.65 33.26 -16.28
CA THR A 447 -4.29 34.39 -17.16
C THR A 447 -4.35 35.74 -16.43
N ARG A 448 -3.33 36.60 -16.65
CA ARG A 448 -3.20 37.96 -16.08
C ARG A 448 -3.49 38.08 -14.57
N LEU A 449 -2.98 37.14 -13.76
CA LEU A 449 -3.03 37.30 -12.30
C LEU A 449 -2.11 38.43 -11.87
N ILE A 450 -0.82 38.27 -12.11
CA ILE A 450 0.21 39.27 -11.85
C ILE A 450 1.12 39.29 -13.08
N GLN A 451 1.19 40.42 -13.80
CA GLN A 451 2.05 40.56 -14.98
C GLN A 451 3.05 41.70 -14.82
N GLY A 452 4.23 41.55 -15.41
CA GLY A 452 5.17 42.65 -15.60
C GLY A 452 4.50 43.80 -16.35
N TYR A 453 4.66 45.01 -15.83
CA TYR A 453 3.99 46.22 -16.31
C TYR A 453 4.94 47.41 -16.18
N ILE A 454 5.05 48.20 -17.24
CA ILE A 454 5.90 49.40 -17.28
C ILE A 454 5.01 50.62 -17.13
N GLU A 455 5.26 51.47 -16.13
CA GLU A 455 4.51 52.71 -15.91
C GLU A 455 5.48 53.82 -15.51
N ASN A 456 5.17 55.07 -15.84
CA ASN A 456 5.98 56.21 -15.41
C ASN A 456 5.57 56.65 -14.00
N GLU A 457 6.54 57.12 -13.20
CA GLU A 457 6.31 57.69 -11.86
C GLU A 457 5.15 58.71 -11.86
N VAL A 458 5.09 59.57 -12.88
CA VAL A 458 4.08 60.63 -13.03
C VAL A 458 2.64 60.11 -13.16
N ASP A 459 2.47 58.86 -13.61
CA ASP A 459 1.19 58.24 -13.89
C ASP A 459 0.75 57.28 -12.77
N MET A 460 1.62 57.04 -11.77
CA MET A 460 1.35 56.20 -10.60
C MET A 460 0.90 56.97 -9.35
N ASN A 461 0.79 58.31 -9.42
CA ASN A 461 0.36 59.15 -8.30
C ASN A 461 -0.64 60.24 -8.72
N HIS A 462 -1.54 60.59 -7.80
CA HIS A 462 -2.65 61.52 -8.06
C HIS A 462 -2.19 62.94 -8.40
N ASN A 463 -1.12 63.42 -7.75
CA ASN A 463 -0.57 64.76 -7.95
C ASN A 463 0.13 64.92 -9.31
N ARG A 464 0.43 63.80 -9.98
CA ARG A 464 1.24 63.73 -11.20
C ARG A 464 2.63 64.34 -10.99
N GLU A 465 3.32 63.91 -9.94
CA GLU A 465 4.66 64.36 -9.54
C GLU A 465 5.73 63.28 -9.82
N CYS A 466 7.01 63.68 -9.87
CA CYS A 466 8.16 62.80 -10.08
C CYS A 466 9.22 63.09 -9.00
N TRP A 467 8.79 62.98 -7.74
CA TRP A 467 9.60 63.30 -6.55
C TRP A 467 10.09 62.06 -5.80
N ARG A 468 9.72 60.89 -6.31
CA ARG A 468 9.95 59.57 -5.75
C ARG A 468 10.72 58.73 -6.75
N THR A 469 11.45 57.75 -6.26
CA THR A 469 12.07 56.71 -7.08
C THR A 469 11.06 55.61 -7.38
N CYS A 470 11.37 54.74 -8.35
CA CYS A 470 10.56 53.54 -8.62
C CYS A 470 10.34 52.63 -7.41
N GLU A 471 11.31 52.54 -6.49
CA GLU A 471 11.23 51.66 -5.31
C GLU A 471 10.22 52.16 -4.26
N ASP A 472 9.92 53.46 -4.23
CA ASP A 472 8.90 54.06 -3.37
C ASP A 472 7.45 53.70 -3.76
N TYR A 473 7.26 52.97 -4.87
CA TYR A 473 5.98 52.49 -5.39
C TYR A 473 5.81 50.98 -5.14
N GLU A 474 5.96 50.54 -3.89
CA GLU A 474 5.63 49.17 -3.46
C GLU A 474 4.16 48.81 -3.70
N TYR A 475 3.26 49.80 -3.54
CA TYR A 475 1.83 49.69 -3.79
C TYR A 475 1.28 51.00 -4.35
N SER A 476 0.77 50.96 -5.57
CA SER A 476 0.18 52.11 -6.28
C SER A 476 -0.93 51.66 -7.22
N LYS A 477 -1.41 52.56 -8.08
CA LYS A 477 -2.33 52.27 -9.17
C LYS A 477 -2.04 53.24 -10.31
N SER A 478 -2.38 52.86 -11.54
CA SER A 478 -2.34 53.79 -12.66
C SER A 478 -3.43 54.85 -12.45
N GLU A 479 -3.06 56.12 -12.28
CA GLU A 479 -3.97 57.26 -11.98
C GLU A 479 -4.37 58.05 -13.23
N GLY A 480 -3.55 58.02 -14.28
CA GLY A 480 -3.78 58.78 -15.51
C GLY A 480 -2.86 58.39 -16.65
N CYS A 481 -2.74 59.28 -17.63
CA CYS A 481 -1.71 59.20 -18.66
C CYS A 481 -1.24 60.62 -19.02
N PHE A 482 -0.01 60.96 -18.67
CA PHE A 482 0.52 62.30 -18.83
C PHE A 482 0.90 62.56 -20.29
N LYS A 483 0.20 63.50 -20.93
CA LYS A 483 0.43 63.94 -22.33
C LYS A 483 0.40 62.78 -23.35
N ASP A 484 -0.45 61.78 -23.13
CA ASP A 484 -0.63 60.64 -24.04
C ASP A 484 0.69 59.95 -24.46
N LYS A 485 1.60 59.79 -23.48
CA LYS A 485 2.90 59.12 -23.59
C LYS A 485 2.72 57.60 -23.71
N PHE A 486 3.68 56.79 -23.25
CA PHE A 486 3.62 55.33 -23.42
C PHE A 486 2.34 54.70 -22.84
N CYS A 487 1.86 55.23 -21.71
CA CYS A 487 0.58 54.89 -21.08
C CYS A 487 -0.63 54.87 -22.05
N ALA A 488 -0.67 55.72 -23.09
CA ALA A 488 -1.76 55.73 -24.07
C ALA A 488 -1.62 54.67 -25.17
N ARG A 489 -0.44 54.06 -25.30
CA ARG A 489 -0.12 53.02 -26.30
C ARG A 489 -0.28 51.61 -25.76
N GLN A 490 -0.34 51.44 -24.44
CA GLN A 490 -0.52 50.16 -23.75
C GLN A 490 -1.92 50.02 -23.13
N GLU A 491 -2.26 48.80 -22.70
CA GLU A 491 -3.45 48.58 -21.88
C GLU A 491 -3.16 49.01 -20.45
N ARG A 492 -3.98 49.89 -19.86
CA ARG A 492 -3.85 50.32 -18.46
C ARG A 492 -3.88 49.11 -17.51
N CYS A 493 -3.15 49.18 -16.40
CA CYS A 493 -3.37 48.26 -15.29
C CYS A 493 -4.72 48.58 -14.61
N THR A 494 -5.69 47.66 -14.60
CA THR A 494 -7.04 47.97 -14.12
C THR A 494 -7.16 47.95 -12.60
N GLY A 495 -6.36 47.13 -11.92
CA GLY A 495 -6.28 47.04 -10.46
C GLY A 495 -5.10 47.82 -9.90
N HIS A 496 -4.26 47.13 -9.13
CA HIS A 496 -3.14 47.73 -8.40
C HIS A 496 -1.79 47.39 -9.04
N ILE A 497 -0.83 48.30 -8.87
CA ILE A 497 0.55 48.14 -9.29
C ILE A 497 1.37 47.88 -8.02
N HIS A 498 2.26 46.90 -8.08
CA HIS A 498 3.03 46.38 -6.97
C HIS A 498 4.52 46.30 -7.29
N ASN A 499 5.36 46.45 -6.26
CA ASN A 499 6.80 46.16 -6.27
C ASN A 499 7.51 46.72 -7.52
N CYS A 500 7.35 48.02 -7.76
CA CYS A 500 8.09 48.73 -8.80
C CYS A 500 9.60 48.78 -8.51
N ARG A 501 10.41 48.78 -9.58
CA ARG A 501 11.87 48.95 -9.52
C ARG A 501 12.39 49.70 -10.74
N TYR A 502 13.51 50.40 -10.54
CA TYR A 502 14.28 50.99 -11.63
C TYR A 502 15.13 49.92 -12.31
N VAL A 503 15.40 50.10 -13.61
CA VAL A 503 16.27 49.21 -14.41
C VAL A 503 17.17 50.04 -15.31
N ASP A 504 16.58 50.90 -16.14
CA ASP A 504 17.27 51.90 -16.95
C ASP A 504 16.31 53.04 -17.31
N SER A 505 16.82 54.17 -17.78
CA SER A 505 16.00 55.33 -18.19
C SER A 505 15.24 55.06 -19.48
N ASP A 506 15.88 54.39 -20.44
CA ASP A 506 15.44 54.37 -21.84
C ASP A 506 15.38 52.93 -22.38
N MET A 507 14.32 52.62 -23.13
CA MET A 507 13.99 51.24 -23.51
C MET A 507 13.17 51.10 -24.80
N PHE A 508 13.33 49.95 -25.46
CA PHE A 508 12.54 49.50 -26.60
C PHE A 508 11.60 48.37 -26.18
N ILE A 509 10.29 48.63 -26.25
CA ILE A 509 9.25 47.69 -25.81
C ILE A 509 8.61 47.01 -27.02
N CYS A 510 8.65 45.68 -27.03
CA CYS A 510 7.94 44.86 -27.99
C CYS A 510 6.53 44.54 -27.46
N GLN A 511 5.54 45.36 -27.81
CA GLN A 511 4.17 45.13 -27.35
C GLN A 511 3.52 43.92 -28.04
N SER A 512 2.86 43.09 -27.25
CA SER A 512 2.05 41.97 -27.73
C SER A 512 0.89 42.41 -28.63
N GLY A 513 0.47 41.51 -29.52
CA GLY A 513 -0.66 41.73 -30.42
C GLY A 513 -1.96 42.11 -29.69
N ARG A 514 -2.81 42.93 -30.31
CA ARG A 514 -4.11 43.31 -29.74
C ARG A 514 -4.95 42.05 -29.48
N GLY A 515 -5.50 41.95 -28.28
CA GLY A 515 -6.27 40.77 -27.84
C GLY A 515 -5.44 39.66 -27.16
N ASN A 516 -4.10 39.70 -27.21
CA ASN A 516 -3.25 38.76 -26.46
C ASN A 516 -3.44 38.95 -24.94
N VAL A 517 -3.22 37.87 -24.18
CA VAL A 517 -3.13 37.84 -22.72
C VAL A 517 -1.83 38.52 -22.24
N ARG A 518 -0.73 38.31 -22.96
CA ARG A 518 0.56 38.98 -22.73
C ARG A 518 0.47 40.48 -23.05
N ARG A 519 1.24 41.31 -22.34
CA ARG A 519 1.36 42.77 -22.56
C ARG A 519 2.56 43.07 -23.47
N TYR A 520 3.67 42.38 -23.23
CA TYR A 520 4.92 42.52 -23.97
C TYR A 520 5.43 41.12 -24.40
N GLU A 521 6.15 41.03 -25.51
CA GLU A 521 6.92 39.81 -25.84
C GLU A 521 8.33 39.89 -25.26
N TYR A 522 8.96 41.05 -25.37
CA TYR A 522 10.22 41.41 -24.70
C TYR A 522 10.32 42.92 -24.45
N VAL A 523 11.27 43.31 -23.58
CA VAL A 523 11.66 44.69 -23.28
C VAL A 523 13.18 44.75 -23.30
N GLN A 524 13.77 45.67 -24.07
CA GLN A 524 15.21 45.83 -24.22
C GLN A 524 15.62 47.23 -23.75
N TYR A 525 16.55 47.33 -22.81
CA TYR A 525 17.07 48.59 -22.28
C TYR A 525 18.36 49.01 -23.00
N GLU A 526 18.67 50.31 -23.01
CA GLU A 526 19.87 50.81 -23.70
C GLU A 526 21.19 50.31 -23.09
N ASN A 527 21.23 50.01 -21.78
CA ASN A 527 22.35 49.32 -21.14
C ASN A 527 22.61 47.87 -21.63
N GLY A 528 21.83 47.36 -22.59
CA GLY A 528 21.98 46.04 -23.19
C GLY A 528 21.29 44.89 -22.42
N ILE A 529 20.54 45.19 -21.37
CA ILE A 529 19.70 44.20 -20.68
C ILE A 529 18.42 43.97 -21.49
N THR A 530 18.11 42.70 -21.79
CA THR A 530 16.82 42.30 -22.37
C THR A 530 16.04 41.43 -21.39
N PHE A 531 14.74 41.69 -21.29
CA PHE A 531 13.76 40.93 -20.53
C PHE A 531 12.81 40.23 -21.52
N GLY A 532 12.70 38.91 -21.42
CA GLY A 532 11.99 38.10 -22.42
C GLY A 532 12.89 37.66 -23.57
N GLU A 533 12.28 37.04 -24.57
CA GLU A 533 12.98 36.48 -25.73
C GLU A 533 12.81 37.41 -26.94
N GLU A 534 13.94 37.89 -27.50
CA GLU A 534 13.91 38.81 -28.64
C GLU A 534 13.31 38.10 -29.86
N THR A 535 12.13 38.55 -30.26
CA THR A 535 11.27 37.91 -31.27
C THR A 535 10.65 38.98 -32.17
N LYS A 536 10.10 38.58 -33.33
CA LYS A 536 9.58 39.57 -34.29
C LYS A 536 8.32 40.28 -33.76
N CYS A 537 8.45 41.55 -33.38
CA CYS A 537 7.35 42.37 -32.88
C CYS A 537 6.25 42.58 -33.92
N THR A 538 5.08 41.98 -33.70
CA THR A 538 3.91 42.11 -34.58
C THR A 538 3.39 43.55 -34.69
N ARG A 539 3.58 44.37 -33.66
CA ARG A 539 3.20 45.79 -33.60
C ARG A 539 4.36 46.76 -33.83
N GLY A 540 5.54 46.26 -34.18
CA GLY A 540 6.79 47.01 -34.10
C GLY A 540 7.28 47.22 -32.67
N THR A 541 8.50 47.73 -32.52
CA THR A 541 9.05 48.18 -31.24
C THR A 541 8.60 49.61 -30.95
N THR A 542 8.33 49.92 -29.68
CA THR A 542 8.06 51.27 -29.20
C THR A 542 9.23 51.73 -28.35
N GLN A 543 9.96 52.77 -28.80
CA GLN A 543 10.93 53.47 -27.98
C GLN A 543 10.21 54.27 -26.89
N VAL A 544 10.76 54.21 -25.67
CA VAL A 544 10.21 54.81 -24.45
C VAL A 544 11.38 55.38 -23.66
N ASP A 545 11.49 56.70 -23.70
CA ASP A 545 12.56 57.45 -23.05
C ASP A 545 12.05 58.15 -21.78
N SER A 546 12.85 58.16 -20.72
CA SER A 546 12.56 58.97 -19.52
C SER A 546 12.83 60.46 -19.78
N TRP A 547 12.26 61.36 -18.98
CA TRP A 547 12.39 62.80 -19.25
C TRP A 547 12.48 63.70 -18.02
N TRP A 548 13.12 64.84 -18.20
CA TRP A 548 13.16 65.91 -17.20
C TRP A 548 11.90 66.80 -17.26
N ARG A 549 11.36 67.11 -16.09
CA ARG A 549 10.26 68.06 -15.88
C ARG A 549 10.78 69.24 -15.06
N TYR A 550 10.86 70.41 -15.69
CA TYR A 550 11.65 71.55 -15.19
C TYR A 550 13.14 71.15 -15.05
N LEU A 551 13.95 71.86 -14.26
CA LEU A 551 15.39 71.62 -14.16
C LEU A 551 15.82 70.47 -13.24
N PHE A 552 14.95 69.97 -12.36
CA PHE A 552 15.37 69.15 -11.20
C PHE A 552 14.62 67.83 -11.01
N TRP A 553 13.54 67.58 -11.75
CA TRP A 553 12.70 66.38 -11.56
C TRP A 553 12.83 65.46 -12.77
N HIS A 554 13.38 64.28 -12.57
CA HIS A 554 13.41 63.22 -13.58
C HIS A 554 12.17 62.35 -13.43
N CYS A 555 11.41 62.15 -14.49
CA CYS A 555 10.21 61.31 -14.51
C CYS A 555 10.54 59.96 -15.15
N THR A 556 10.82 58.96 -14.31
CA THR A 556 11.40 57.69 -14.74
C THR A 556 10.32 56.66 -15.07
N TYR A 557 10.59 55.76 -16.02
CA TYR A 557 9.78 54.55 -16.21
C TYR A 557 10.24 53.43 -15.28
N CYS A 558 9.27 52.81 -14.61
CA CYS A 558 9.50 51.75 -13.64
C CYS A 558 9.00 50.42 -14.19
N PHE A 559 9.76 49.34 -13.94
CA PHE A 559 9.25 47.99 -14.14
C PHE A 559 8.56 47.53 -12.85
N CYS A 560 7.27 47.25 -12.95
CA CYS A 560 6.40 46.90 -11.83
C CYS A 560 5.62 45.61 -12.12
N TYR A 561 4.78 45.21 -11.18
CA TYR A 561 3.83 44.10 -11.33
C TYR A 561 2.38 44.58 -11.23
N CYS A 562 1.57 44.35 -12.27
CA CYS A 562 0.16 44.70 -12.30
C CYS A 562 -0.71 43.52 -11.84
N ASP A 563 -1.53 43.73 -10.80
CA ASP A 563 -2.66 42.87 -10.47
C ASP A 563 -3.91 43.34 -11.25
N ASP A 564 -4.15 42.72 -12.41
CA ASP A 564 -5.15 43.16 -13.38
C ASP A 564 -6.57 42.62 -13.07
N ILE A 565 -7.02 42.75 -11.83
CA ILE A 565 -8.22 42.06 -11.29
C ILE A 565 -9.54 42.40 -11.99
N TYR A 566 -9.68 43.60 -12.58
CA TYR A 566 -10.90 44.01 -13.29
C TYR A 566 -10.82 43.82 -14.82
N SER A 567 -9.77 43.16 -15.31
CA SER A 567 -9.54 42.88 -16.72
C SER A 567 -10.55 41.85 -17.27
N THR A 568 -11.10 42.08 -18.46
CA THR A 568 -11.91 41.04 -19.14
C THR A 568 -11.09 39.84 -19.60
N LYS A 569 -9.75 39.95 -19.58
CA LYS A 569 -8.79 38.91 -20.00
C LYS A 569 -8.18 38.08 -18.87
N THR A 570 -8.58 38.28 -17.61
CA THR A 570 -8.03 37.48 -16.49
C THR A 570 -8.92 36.29 -16.13
N ASP A 571 -8.36 35.09 -16.12
CA ASP A 571 -9.02 33.85 -15.72
C ASP A 571 -8.31 33.34 -14.46
N ARG A 572 -8.84 33.75 -13.31
CA ARG A 572 -8.21 33.64 -11.99
C ARG A 572 -9.16 33.08 -10.93
N TYR A 573 -10.13 32.30 -11.39
CA TYR A 573 -11.29 31.89 -10.60
C TYR A 573 -11.26 30.39 -10.38
N PHE A 574 -11.45 29.92 -9.15
CA PHE A 574 -11.49 28.50 -8.79
C PHE A 574 -12.85 28.15 -8.19
N ASN A 575 -13.46 27.06 -8.63
CA ASN A 575 -14.76 26.59 -8.12
C ASN A 575 -14.64 26.12 -6.66
N LEU A 576 -15.58 26.57 -5.83
CA LEU A 576 -15.72 26.15 -4.43
C LEU A 576 -16.93 25.20 -4.22
N ARG A 577 -17.82 25.06 -5.21
CA ARG A 577 -18.95 24.11 -5.13
C ARG A 577 -18.44 22.67 -5.14
N GLU A 578 -19.19 21.79 -4.51
CA GLU A 578 -18.82 20.38 -4.36
C GLU A 578 -19.15 19.52 -5.58
N THR A 579 -18.17 18.75 -6.04
CA THR A 579 -18.35 17.76 -7.10
C THR A 579 -18.50 16.38 -6.45
N LEU A 580 -19.74 15.89 -6.34
CA LEU A 580 -20.08 14.59 -5.74
C LEU A 580 -20.32 13.52 -6.81
N SER A 581 -19.98 12.26 -6.57
CA SER A 581 -20.43 11.13 -7.39
C SER A 581 -21.92 10.83 -7.18
N ASP A 582 -22.55 10.11 -8.10
CA ASP A 582 -23.90 9.58 -7.89
C ASP A 582 -23.91 8.42 -6.86
N VAL A 583 -23.88 8.80 -5.58
CA VAL A 583 -23.92 7.87 -4.45
C VAL A 583 -25.25 7.11 -4.35
N ALA A 584 -26.34 7.65 -4.90
CA ALA A 584 -27.64 6.97 -4.94
C ALA A 584 -27.63 5.81 -5.94
N ALA A 585 -26.94 5.98 -7.08
CA ALA A 585 -26.62 4.90 -8.03
C ALA A 585 -25.41 4.04 -7.62
N ASN A 586 -24.97 4.10 -6.36
CA ASN A 586 -23.82 3.34 -5.83
C ASN A 586 -22.50 3.60 -6.60
N LYS A 587 -22.31 4.81 -7.13
CA LYS A 587 -21.06 5.20 -7.81
C LYS A 587 -20.07 5.89 -6.87
N VAL A 588 -18.80 5.61 -7.09
CA VAL A 588 -17.65 6.20 -6.38
C VAL A 588 -16.76 6.98 -7.33
N VAL A 589 -15.87 7.82 -6.80
CA VAL A 589 -14.86 8.52 -7.61
C VAL A 589 -13.77 7.54 -8.04
N THR A 590 -13.43 7.53 -9.33
CA THR A 590 -12.40 6.66 -9.95
C THR A 590 -11.30 7.44 -10.67
N GLY A 591 -11.47 8.76 -10.84
CA GLY A 591 -10.54 9.63 -11.53
C GLY A 591 -10.82 11.10 -11.25
N LEU A 592 -9.82 11.95 -11.52
CA LEU A 592 -9.81 13.37 -11.20
C LEU A 592 -9.04 14.15 -12.27
N ARG A 593 -9.53 15.33 -12.65
CA ARG A 593 -8.79 16.27 -13.51
C ARG A 593 -9.18 17.71 -13.20
N PHE A 594 -8.33 18.66 -13.59
CA PHE A 594 -8.74 20.05 -13.74
C PHE A 594 -9.43 20.25 -15.09
N THR A 595 -10.47 21.07 -15.10
CA THR A 595 -11.08 21.59 -16.33
C THR A 595 -11.38 23.07 -16.17
N LYS A 596 -11.36 23.83 -17.27
CA LYS A 596 -11.62 25.26 -17.28
C LYS A 596 -12.89 25.54 -18.09
N GLN A 597 -13.95 25.96 -17.42
CA GLN A 597 -15.24 26.28 -18.03
C GLN A 597 -15.73 27.63 -17.53
N ASN A 598 -16.30 28.46 -18.41
CA ASN A 598 -16.78 29.81 -18.09
C ASN A 598 -15.75 30.69 -17.33
N ARG A 599 -14.45 30.51 -17.64
CA ARG A 599 -13.28 31.16 -17.01
C ARG A 599 -12.94 30.70 -15.59
N VAL A 600 -13.66 29.69 -15.07
CA VAL A 600 -13.43 29.08 -13.75
C VAL A 600 -12.70 27.75 -13.89
N PHE A 601 -11.75 27.48 -13.01
CA PHE A 601 -11.10 26.19 -12.82
C PHE A 601 -11.94 25.30 -11.89
N HIS A 602 -12.35 24.14 -12.39
CA HIS A 602 -13.11 23.14 -11.65
C HIS A 602 -12.27 21.87 -11.44
N LEU A 603 -12.48 21.20 -10.30
CA LEU A 603 -12.16 19.79 -10.15
C LEU A 603 -13.31 18.96 -10.71
N GLN A 604 -13.02 18.22 -11.78
CA GLN A 604 -13.94 17.28 -12.41
C GLN A 604 -13.59 15.85 -12.01
N ILE A 605 -14.60 15.07 -11.64
CA ILE A 605 -14.46 13.65 -11.26
C ILE A 605 -14.89 12.73 -12.39
N GLN A 606 -14.24 11.58 -12.47
CA GLN A 606 -14.80 10.39 -13.11
C GLN A 606 -15.50 9.56 -12.03
N GLU A 607 -16.68 9.05 -12.34
CA GLU A 607 -17.45 8.15 -11.48
C GLU A 607 -17.72 6.81 -12.15
N GLY A 608 -17.92 5.76 -11.34
CA GLY A 608 -18.33 4.44 -11.79
C GLY A 608 -18.96 3.61 -10.67
N GLU A 609 -19.87 2.69 -11.02
CA GLU A 609 -20.58 1.84 -10.06
C GLU A 609 -19.60 0.89 -9.34
N LEU A 610 -19.67 0.90 -8.01
CA LEU A 610 -18.94 -0.03 -7.17
C LEU A 610 -19.61 -1.41 -7.18
N SER A 611 -18.80 -2.44 -7.43
CA SER A 611 -19.17 -3.86 -7.47
C SER A 611 -18.49 -4.62 -6.31
N PRO A 612 -18.96 -5.84 -5.98
CA PRO A 612 -18.35 -6.71 -4.97
C PRO A 612 -16.81 -6.76 -5.00
N ARG A 613 -16.21 -6.75 -3.80
CA ARG A 613 -14.76 -6.86 -3.55
C ARG A 613 -13.91 -5.77 -4.25
N GLY A 614 -14.44 -4.54 -4.30
CA GLY A 614 -13.72 -3.36 -4.78
C GLY A 614 -13.57 -3.26 -6.31
N VAL A 615 -14.36 -4.02 -7.08
CA VAL A 615 -14.36 -3.95 -8.54
C VAL A 615 -15.17 -2.72 -9.00
N ILE A 616 -14.73 -2.03 -10.04
CA ILE A 616 -15.52 -0.97 -10.69
C ILE A 616 -16.15 -1.51 -11.98
N ASN A 617 -17.43 -1.23 -12.18
CA ASN A 617 -18.16 -1.64 -13.38
C ASN A 617 -17.77 -0.77 -14.60
N LYS A 618 -16.93 -1.30 -15.49
CA LYS A 618 -16.34 -0.58 -16.62
C LYS A 618 -17.36 0.06 -17.57
N THR A 619 -18.59 -0.47 -17.68
CA THR A 619 -19.63 0.09 -18.57
C THR A 619 -20.31 1.33 -18.00
N THR A 620 -20.12 1.61 -16.72
CA THR A 620 -20.70 2.76 -16.00
C THR A 620 -19.72 3.92 -15.80
N LEU A 621 -18.48 3.79 -16.30
CA LEU A 621 -17.44 4.80 -16.16
C LEU A 621 -17.75 6.04 -17.00
N GLU A 622 -17.97 7.18 -16.34
CA GLU A 622 -18.22 8.45 -17.03
C GLU A 622 -17.59 9.65 -16.30
N TRP A 623 -17.23 10.69 -17.07
CA TRP A 623 -16.79 11.97 -16.53
C TRP A 623 -18.02 12.82 -16.20
N LYS A 624 -18.26 13.08 -14.92
CA LYS A 624 -19.41 13.89 -14.49
C LYS A 624 -19.26 15.32 -15.00
N PRO A 625 -20.24 15.91 -15.71
CA PRO A 625 -20.16 17.31 -16.15
C PRO A 625 -19.99 18.27 -14.97
N VAL A 626 -19.16 19.30 -15.14
CA VAL A 626 -19.03 20.37 -14.13
C VAL A 626 -20.20 21.35 -14.24
N GLU A 627 -20.52 22.04 -13.15
CA GLU A 627 -21.61 23.01 -13.13
C GLU A 627 -21.33 24.19 -14.09
N ASN A 628 -22.26 24.41 -15.02
CA ASN A 628 -22.14 25.40 -16.09
C ASN A 628 -22.62 26.80 -15.67
N TYR A 629 -22.18 27.30 -14.51
CA TYR A 629 -22.54 28.65 -14.03
C TYR A 629 -21.59 29.72 -14.58
N THR A 630 -22.00 30.99 -14.54
CA THR A 630 -21.13 32.12 -14.94
C THR A 630 -20.88 33.11 -13.79
N LEU A 631 -19.74 33.82 -13.84
CA LEU A 631 -19.31 34.78 -12.80
C LEU A 631 -20.28 35.95 -12.55
N TYR A 632 -21.18 36.23 -13.50
CA TYR A 632 -22.14 37.33 -13.44
C TYR A 632 -23.59 36.86 -13.21
N GLU A 633 -23.77 35.57 -12.96
CA GLU A 633 -25.09 34.95 -12.78
C GLU A 633 -25.69 35.29 -11.41
N LYS A 634 -27.01 35.45 -11.37
CA LYS A 634 -27.72 35.87 -10.16
C LYS A 634 -27.62 34.78 -9.09
N GLY A 635 -26.96 35.11 -7.99
CA GLY A 635 -26.79 34.21 -6.83
C GLY A 635 -25.46 33.47 -6.80
N VAL A 636 -24.58 33.69 -7.79
CA VAL A 636 -23.18 33.24 -7.78
C VAL A 636 -22.31 34.32 -7.12
N HIS A 637 -21.51 33.96 -6.11
CA HIS A 637 -20.72 34.90 -5.32
C HIS A 637 -19.28 34.42 -5.06
N ASN A 638 -18.35 35.37 -5.07
CA ASN A 638 -16.96 35.14 -4.64
C ASN A 638 -16.91 34.74 -3.15
N ASN A 639 -15.96 33.87 -2.79
CA ASN A 639 -15.83 33.21 -1.47
C ASN A 639 -17.02 32.32 -1.06
N ARG A 640 -17.93 31.98 -1.99
CA ARG A 640 -19.03 31.03 -1.77
C ARG A 640 -19.11 29.97 -2.85
N ASP A 641 -19.24 30.42 -4.10
CA ASP A 641 -19.38 29.56 -5.28
C ASP A 641 -18.06 29.41 -6.02
N TYR A 642 -17.28 30.50 -6.06
CA TYR A 642 -15.93 30.54 -6.60
C TYR A 642 -15.01 31.39 -5.74
N TYR A 643 -13.71 31.21 -5.89
CA TYR A 643 -12.66 32.02 -5.29
C TYR A 643 -11.90 32.81 -6.35
N THR A 644 -11.53 34.05 -6.06
CA THR A 644 -10.80 34.94 -6.98
C THR A 644 -9.39 35.17 -6.45
N LEU A 645 -8.37 34.78 -7.21
CA LEU A 645 -6.99 35.05 -6.81
C LEU A 645 -6.65 36.54 -6.88
N SER A 646 -5.76 37.01 -6.01
CA SER A 646 -5.25 38.40 -5.97
C SER A 646 -3.79 38.44 -5.56
N TYR A 647 -3.15 39.60 -5.64
CA TYR A 647 -1.73 39.75 -5.25
C TYR A 647 -1.42 39.19 -3.85
N GLY A 648 -2.29 39.41 -2.87
CA GLY A 648 -2.12 38.92 -1.49
C GLY A 648 -2.75 37.55 -1.20
N ALA A 649 -3.52 36.98 -2.13
CA ALA A 649 -4.28 35.76 -1.90
C ALA A 649 -4.28 34.87 -3.14
N ARG A 650 -3.22 34.07 -3.27
CA ARG A 650 -2.87 33.29 -4.46
C ARG A 650 -2.20 31.94 -4.15
N SER A 651 -2.33 31.48 -2.91
CA SER A 651 -1.76 30.21 -2.45
C SER A 651 -2.69 29.05 -2.75
N ILE A 652 -2.12 27.90 -3.07
CA ILE A 652 -2.82 26.60 -3.12
C ILE A 652 -2.04 25.57 -2.32
N ASP A 653 -2.76 24.82 -1.49
CA ASP A 653 -2.20 23.78 -0.65
C ASP A 653 -1.94 22.50 -1.46
N LEU A 654 -0.80 21.87 -1.18
CA LEU A 654 -0.33 20.64 -1.81
C LEU A 654 -0.44 19.51 -0.79
N ASP A 655 -1.65 18.97 -0.68
CA ASP A 655 -2.00 17.96 0.30
C ASP A 655 -2.48 16.65 -0.32
N ASP A 656 -2.17 15.59 0.41
CA ASP A 656 -2.66 14.24 0.19
C ASP A 656 -3.77 14.00 1.22
N ILE A 657 -5.03 13.96 0.77
CA ILE A 657 -6.20 13.70 1.59
C ILE A 657 -6.57 12.22 1.41
N LEU A 658 -6.17 11.39 2.36
CA LEU A 658 -6.39 9.94 2.35
C LEU A 658 -7.02 9.41 3.64
N THR A 659 -7.56 8.20 3.59
CA THR A 659 -7.94 7.40 4.75
C THR A 659 -7.04 6.17 4.91
N ASP A 660 -6.74 5.83 6.15
CA ASP A 660 -6.15 4.54 6.56
C ASP A 660 -7.23 3.53 7.00
N ASP A 661 -8.48 4.00 7.13
CA ASP A 661 -9.64 3.14 7.37
C ASP A 661 -10.15 2.55 6.05
N HIS A 662 -9.97 1.24 5.91
CA HIS A 662 -10.37 0.45 4.75
C HIS A 662 -11.89 0.32 4.56
N THR A 663 -12.71 0.84 5.47
CA THR A 663 -14.18 0.90 5.32
C THR A 663 -14.67 2.14 4.57
N PHE A 664 -13.78 3.05 4.16
CA PHE A 664 -14.15 4.31 3.48
C PHE A 664 -13.55 4.47 2.07
N VAL A 665 -14.31 5.11 1.19
CA VAL A 665 -13.92 5.46 -0.20
C VAL A 665 -14.30 6.89 -0.57
N VAL A 666 -13.60 7.48 -1.54
CA VAL A 666 -13.87 8.84 -2.03
C VAL A 666 -15.14 8.87 -2.90
N THR A 667 -16.07 9.77 -2.55
CA THR A 667 -17.34 10.01 -3.26
C THR A 667 -17.55 11.48 -3.62
N GLY A 668 -16.58 12.35 -3.36
CA GLY A 668 -16.68 13.75 -3.74
C GLY A 668 -15.43 14.56 -3.44
N VAL A 669 -15.32 15.71 -4.09
CA VAL A 669 -14.17 16.61 -4.02
C VAL A 669 -14.64 18.06 -4.02
N ARG A 670 -13.95 18.95 -3.31
CA ARG A 670 -14.15 20.41 -3.41
C ARG A 670 -12.92 21.17 -2.95
N PHE A 671 -12.88 22.46 -3.28
CA PHE A 671 -11.98 23.40 -2.61
C PHE A 671 -12.76 24.19 -1.56
N ARG A 672 -12.09 24.52 -0.46
CA ARG A 672 -12.48 25.58 0.46
C ARG A 672 -11.37 26.62 0.56
N VAL A 673 -11.69 27.78 1.12
CA VAL A 673 -10.72 28.85 1.38
C VAL A 673 -10.33 28.81 2.85
N MET A 674 -9.04 28.64 3.14
CA MET A 674 -8.48 28.77 4.49
C MET A 674 -7.51 29.95 4.53
N GLY A 675 -7.91 31.05 5.18
CA GLY A 675 -7.15 32.30 5.14
C GLY A 675 -7.01 32.82 3.71
N ALA A 676 -5.81 32.71 3.14
CA ALA A 676 -5.50 33.12 1.76
C ALA A 676 -5.27 31.92 0.80
N HIS A 677 -5.49 30.70 1.27
CA HIS A 677 -5.13 29.44 0.59
C HIS A 677 -6.37 28.71 0.03
N LEU A 678 -6.25 28.20 -1.19
CA LEU A 678 -7.11 27.14 -1.70
C LEU A 678 -6.71 25.80 -1.06
N ASN A 679 -7.62 25.21 -0.30
CA ASN A 679 -7.40 24.00 0.47
C ASN A 679 -8.33 22.88 -0.02
N LEU A 680 -7.77 21.70 -0.28
CA LEU A 680 -8.51 20.55 -0.84
C LEU A 680 -9.31 19.80 0.24
N GLU A 681 -10.56 19.51 -0.06
CA GLU A 681 -11.44 18.65 0.73
C GLU A 681 -11.89 17.43 -0.10
N ALA A 682 -11.87 16.24 0.51
CA ALA A 682 -12.41 15.01 -0.07
C ALA A 682 -13.55 14.46 0.80
N ARG A 683 -14.67 14.08 0.19
CA ARG A 683 -15.78 13.39 0.85
C ARG A 683 -15.46 11.90 0.89
N LEU A 684 -15.34 11.37 2.10
CA LEU A 684 -15.19 9.95 2.37
C LEU A 684 -16.54 9.39 2.77
N THR A 685 -16.90 8.23 2.23
CA THR A 685 -18.17 7.52 2.49
C THR A 685 -17.90 6.07 2.86
N GLU A 686 -18.62 5.57 3.87
CA GLU A 686 -18.53 4.19 4.32
C GLU A 686 -19.06 3.22 3.25
N PHE A 687 -18.40 2.09 3.05
CA PHE A 687 -18.84 1.04 2.15
C PHE A 687 -18.54 -0.37 2.69
N ASN A 688 -19.35 -1.34 2.28
CA ASN A 688 -19.11 -2.74 2.56
C ASN A 688 -18.29 -3.36 1.41
N PHE A 689 -17.04 -3.73 1.68
CA PHE A 689 -16.13 -4.26 0.67
C PHE A 689 -16.64 -5.53 -0.01
N GLU A 690 -17.21 -6.48 0.74
CA GLU A 690 -17.67 -7.75 0.20
C GLU A 690 -18.79 -7.58 -0.83
N THR A 691 -19.83 -6.81 -0.48
CA THR A 691 -20.98 -6.54 -1.36
C THR A 691 -20.74 -5.43 -2.39
N GLY A 692 -19.74 -4.58 -2.18
CA GLY A 692 -19.47 -3.41 -3.01
C GLY A 692 -20.53 -2.31 -2.89
N LYS A 693 -21.27 -2.25 -1.78
CA LYS A 693 -22.34 -1.25 -1.57
C LYS A 693 -21.97 -0.17 -0.57
N LEU A 694 -22.28 1.08 -0.92
CA LEU A 694 -22.16 2.24 -0.02
C LEU A 694 -23.14 2.10 1.15
N VAL A 695 -22.67 2.32 2.37
CA VAL A 695 -23.47 2.22 3.59
C VAL A 695 -24.02 3.59 3.90
N ARG A 696 -25.35 3.77 3.75
CA ARG A 696 -26.08 5.02 4.08
C ARG A 696 -25.31 6.31 3.69
N PRO A 697 -25.03 6.55 2.40
CA PRO A 697 -24.12 7.62 1.97
C PRO A 697 -24.53 9.03 2.44
N GLU A 698 -25.82 9.30 2.67
CA GLU A 698 -26.29 10.59 3.18
C GLU A 698 -25.99 10.85 4.67
N SER A 699 -25.74 9.81 5.48
CA SER A 699 -25.42 9.95 6.91
C SER A 699 -24.00 9.50 7.28
N ASN A 700 -23.47 8.49 6.58
CA ASN A 700 -22.18 7.86 6.87
C ASN A 700 -21.10 8.37 5.91
N SER A 701 -21.07 9.69 5.74
CA SER A 701 -20.04 10.40 4.99
C SER A 701 -19.52 11.61 5.77
N PHE A 702 -18.25 11.94 5.57
CA PHE A 702 -17.65 13.15 6.12
C PHE A 702 -16.66 13.77 5.13
N TRP A 703 -16.42 15.07 5.27
CA TRP A 703 -15.38 15.78 4.54
C TRP A 703 -14.07 15.72 5.34
N LYS A 704 -12.98 15.33 4.69
CA LYS A 704 -11.62 15.34 5.24
C LYS A 704 -10.76 16.37 4.51
N SER A 705 -9.88 17.01 5.28
CA SER A 705 -8.95 18.06 4.85
C SER A 705 -7.65 17.98 5.66
N ASN A 706 -6.64 18.73 5.24
CA ASN A 706 -5.52 19.11 6.10
C ASN A 706 -5.77 20.55 6.59
N ASP A 707 -5.95 20.70 7.90
CA ASP A 707 -6.34 21.95 8.56
C ASP A 707 -5.13 22.77 9.05
N ASN A 708 -3.90 22.33 8.77
CA ASN A 708 -2.69 23.08 9.09
C ASN A 708 -2.66 24.44 8.37
N THR A 709 -2.03 25.42 9.01
CA THR A 709 -1.94 26.81 8.55
C THR A 709 -0.53 27.38 8.78
N ASP A 710 -0.32 28.66 8.47
CA ASP A 710 0.93 29.36 8.82
C ASP A 710 1.15 29.54 10.33
N VAL A 711 0.13 29.27 11.16
CA VAL A 711 0.15 29.47 12.62
C VAL A 711 -0.11 28.19 13.43
N SER A 712 -0.30 27.03 12.77
CA SER A 712 -0.35 25.73 13.45
C SER A 712 1.06 25.30 13.91
N GLY A 713 1.13 24.39 14.90
CA GLY A 713 2.40 23.80 15.33
C GLY A 713 3.14 23.10 14.18
N ASP A 714 2.39 22.32 13.38
CA ASP A 714 2.87 21.72 12.14
C ASP A 714 2.68 22.67 10.96
N ARG A 715 3.49 23.75 10.93
CA ARG A 715 3.39 24.80 9.91
C ARG A 715 3.65 24.27 8.49
N ARG A 716 2.82 24.69 7.53
CA ARG A 716 3.00 24.37 6.10
C ARG A 716 4.29 24.96 5.52
N ALA A 717 4.98 24.22 4.67
CA ALA A 717 6.19 24.70 3.99
C ALA A 717 5.91 25.23 2.57
N LYS A 718 6.37 26.46 2.28
CA LYS A 718 6.25 27.09 0.95
C LYS A 718 7.25 26.51 -0.05
N ILE A 719 6.78 26.10 -1.22
CA ILE A 719 7.62 25.86 -2.40
C ILE A 719 7.98 27.21 -3.03
N VAL A 720 9.28 27.50 -3.13
CA VAL A 720 9.78 28.77 -3.68
C VAL A 720 10.30 28.56 -5.09
N LEU A 721 9.65 29.19 -6.07
CA LEU A 721 10.08 29.21 -7.46
C LEU A 721 11.11 30.33 -7.68
N ASN A 722 12.38 29.96 -7.86
CA ASN A 722 13.48 30.92 -8.09
C ASN A 722 13.61 31.26 -9.58
N GLU A 723 13.35 32.53 -9.94
CA GLU A 723 13.32 33.05 -11.31
C GLU A 723 12.72 32.07 -12.36
N PRO A 724 11.47 31.61 -12.19
CA PRO A 724 10.87 30.57 -13.03
C PRO A 724 10.62 31.05 -14.48
N ASP A 725 11.06 30.27 -15.46
CA ASP A 725 10.57 30.39 -16.85
C ASP A 725 9.24 29.62 -17.04
N MET A 726 8.56 29.82 -18.16
CA MET A 726 7.40 29.02 -18.56
C MET A 726 7.75 27.52 -18.59
N PRO A 727 6.98 26.65 -17.92
CA PRO A 727 7.32 25.23 -17.82
C PRO A 727 7.30 24.50 -19.16
N THR A 728 6.56 25.01 -20.16
CA THR A 728 6.50 24.47 -21.52
C THR A 728 7.80 24.64 -22.32
N ARG A 729 8.73 25.50 -21.88
CA ARG A 729 10.06 25.68 -22.48
C ARG A 729 11.09 24.63 -22.00
N THR A 730 10.77 23.82 -20.99
CA THR A 730 11.72 22.78 -20.50
C THR A 730 12.00 21.72 -21.56
N LYS A 731 13.28 21.37 -21.74
CA LYS A 731 13.68 20.20 -22.55
C LYS A 731 13.56 18.88 -21.78
N ALA A 732 13.60 18.93 -20.45
CA ALA A 732 13.55 17.76 -19.58
C ALA A 732 12.17 17.60 -18.96
N LYS A 733 11.59 16.39 -19.05
CA LYS A 733 10.31 16.02 -18.44
C LYS A 733 10.30 16.35 -16.94
N SER A 734 9.20 16.91 -16.45
CA SER A 734 8.97 17.33 -15.07
C SER A 734 8.97 16.12 -14.12
N ILE A 735 9.38 16.33 -12.87
CA ILE A 735 9.36 15.31 -11.82
C ILE A 735 8.53 15.86 -10.65
N PRO A 736 7.68 15.04 -9.99
CA PRO A 736 7.03 15.43 -8.73
C PRO A 736 8.05 15.83 -7.68
N ASP A 737 7.92 17.04 -7.11
CA ASP A 737 8.86 17.61 -6.14
C ASP A 737 8.18 18.04 -4.81
N SER A 738 6.86 18.25 -4.84
CA SER A 738 6.06 18.54 -3.64
C SER A 738 5.77 17.33 -2.75
N ARG A 739 5.52 17.59 -1.47
CA ARG A 739 5.08 16.64 -0.43
C ARG A 739 3.81 17.17 0.27
N HIS A 740 3.11 16.29 0.98
CA HIS A 740 2.00 16.67 1.87
C HIS A 740 2.42 17.77 2.87
N ASN A 741 1.47 18.63 3.29
CA ASN A 741 1.68 19.79 4.16
C ASN A 741 2.60 20.88 3.55
N GLN A 742 2.58 21.03 2.22
CA GLN A 742 3.22 22.14 1.52
C GLN A 742 2.18 23.06 0.87
N TYR A 743 2.64 24.21 0.37
CA TYR A 743 1.85 25.08 -0.50
C TYR A 743 2.73 25.77 -1.55
N ILE A 744 2.10 26.26 -2.61
CA ILE A 744 2.75 27.08 -3.63
C ILE A 744 1.88 28.29 -3.94
N GLU A 745 2.50 29.40 -4.34
CA GLU A 745 1.81 30.60 -4.80
C GLU A 745 1.82 30.66 -6.33
N PHE A 746 0.69 31.03 -6.92
CA PHE A 746 0.69 31.52 -8.30
C PHE A 746 1.39 32.89 -8.34
N GLY A 747 2.37 33.05 -9.21
CA GLY A 747 3.17 34.27 -9.33
C GLY A 747 3.64 34.54 -10.75
N PRO A 748 4.23 35.71 -11.02
CA PRO A 748 4.76 36.03 -12.33
C PRO A 748 5.98 35.17 -12.67
N SER A 749 6.15 34.87 -13.96
CA SER A 749 7.39 34.35 -14.52
C SER A 749 8.58 35.30 -14.29
N SER A 750 9.80 34.82 -14.56
CA SER A 750 11.02 35.61 -14.44
C SER A 750 10.94 36.85 -15.33
N MET A 751 11.25 38.01 -14.74
CA MET A 751 11.46 39.26 -15.47
C MET A 751 12.52 39.08 -16.57
N ARG A 752 13.64 38.41 -16.30
CA ARG A 752 14.71 38.22 -17.28
C ARG A 752 14.30 37.30 -18.43
N LYS A 753 13.64 36.17 -18.14
CA LYS A 753 13.35 35.12 -19.15
C LYS A 753 12.05 35.33 -19.93
N ASP A 754 11.09 36.06 -19.35
CA ASP A 754 9.73 36.17 -19.90
C ASP A 754 9.07 37.54 -19.63
N ALA A 755 9.85 38.57 -19.25
CA ALA A 755 9.33 39.89 -18.87
C ALA A 755 8.18 39.85 -17.83
N GLY A 756 8.11 38.78 -17.01
CA GLY A 756 7.04 38.54 -16.05
C GLY A 756 5.64 38.41 -16.66
N GLN A 757 5.51 37.94 -17.90
CA GLN A 757 4.26 38.03 -18.66
C GLN A 757 3.29 36.85 -18.48
N SER A 758 3.76 35.73 -17.92
CA SER A 758 2.99 34.51 -17.70
C SER A 758 2.84 34.24 -16.21
N THR A 759 1.71 33.65 -15.79
CA THR A 759 1.51 33.22 -14.39
C THR A 759 1.95 31.76 -14.24
N VAL A 760 2.81 31.47 -13.27
CA VAL A 760 3.28 30.12 -12.94
C VAL A 760 2.95 29.75 -11.48
N PRO A 761 2.77 28.45 -11.14
CA PRO A 761 2.78 27.27 -12.01
C PRO A 761 1.62 27.24 -13.02
N PHE A 762 1.79 26.49 -14.10
CA PHE A 762 0.69 26.14 -15.01
C PHE A 762 -0.16 25.01 -14.40
N ILE A 763 -1.34 24.73 -14.97
CA ILE A 763 -2.23 23.66 -14.49
C ILE A 763 -2.24 22.54 -15.52
N ASP A 764 -1.86 21.33 -15.13
CA ASP A 764 -2.00 20.11 -15.94
C ASP A 764 -3.47 19.69 -15.93
N ILE A 765 -4.08 19.63 -17.11
CA ILE A 765 -5.51 19.29 -17.29
C ILE A 765 -5.70 17.88 -17.85
N GLN A 766 -4.65 17.05 -17.89
CA GLN A 766 -4.77 15.67 -18.31
C GLN A 766 -5.62 14.84 -17.34
N ASP A 767 -6.37 13.89 -17.90
CA ASP A 767 -7.13 12.88 -17.17
C ASP A 767 -6.21 12.05 -16.26
N VAL A 768 -6.44 12.10 -14.94
CA VAL A 768 -5.78 11.22 -13.96
C VAL A 768 -6.80 10.16 -13.56
N VAL A 769 -6.58 8.94 -14.02
CA VAL A 769 -7.42 7.75 -13.83
C VAL A 769 -6.53 6.56 -13.51
N SER A 770 -7.09 5.51 -12.90
CA SER A 770 -6.40 4.22 -12.78
C SER A 770 -6.85 3.22 -13.86
N TYR A 771 -5.94 2.38 -14.34
CA TYR A 771 -6.25 1.24 -15.22
C TYR A 771 -5.76 -0.10 -14.63
N PRO A 772 -6.66 -1.08 -14.37
CA PRO A 772 -8.12 -0.93 -14.37
C PRO A 772 -8.59 0.11 -13.34
N SER A 773 -9.82 0.58 -13.49
CA SER A 773 -10.41 1.52 -12.52
C SER A 773 -10.67 0.82 -11.19
N VAL A 774 -10.24 1.45 -10.09
CA VAL A 774 -10.43 0.96 -8.71
C VAL A 774 -11.04 2.08 -7.85
N PRO A 775 -11.72 1.76 -6.74
CA PRO A 775 -12.10 2.77 -5.75
C PRO A 775 -10.85 3.47 -5.19
N LEU A 776 -11.04 4.72 -4.78
CA LEU A 776 -9.98 5.55 -4.20
C LEU A 776 -10.14 5.66 -2.69
N ALA A 777 -9.03 5.51 -1.97
CA ALA A 777 -8.94 5.81 -0.54
C ALA A 777 -8.51 7.28 -0.29
N GLY A 778 -8.12 8.01 -1.34
CA GLY A 778 -7.75 9.41 -1.23
C GLY A 778 -7.49 10.08 -2.56
N ILE A 779 -7.28 11.39 -2.49
CA ILE A 779 -6.88 12.25 -3.60
C ILE A 779 -5.89 13.31 -3.10
N GLY A 780 -5.17 13.96 -4.00
CA GLY A 780 -4.34 15.10 -3.63
C GLY A 780 -4.06 16.04 -4.80
N ILE A 781 -3.56 17.24 -4.49
CA ILE A 781 -2.93 18.14 -5.46
C ILE A 781 -1.42 18.12 -5.22
N TYR A 782 -0.64 18.06 -6.29
CA TYR A 782 0.82 18.07 -6.22
C TYR A 782 1.41 19.00 -7.29
N HIS A 783 2.66 19.38 -7.08
CA HIS A 783 3.48 20.10 -8.05
C HIS A 783 4.53 19.16 -8.66
N LYS A 784 4.79 19.34 -9.95
CA LYS A 784 5.92 18.74 -10.68
C LYS A 784 6.64 19.79 -11.50
N GLY A 785 7.97 19.74 -11.54
CA GLY A 785 8.74 20.75 -12.27
C GLY A 785 10.19 20.39 -12.52
N ARG A 786 10.96 21.45 -12.82
CA ARG A 786 12.42 21.44 -12.94
C ARG A 786 12.98 22.77 -12.39
N PRO A 787 14.17 22.78 -11.77
CA PRO A 787 14.79 24.00 -11.27
C PRO A 787 14.88 25.10 -12.34
N GLY A 788 14.50 26.32 -11.98
CA GLY A 788 14.50 27.48 -12.89
C GLY A 788 13.29 27.57 -13.83
N TYR A 789 12.29 26.69 -13.70
CA TYR A 789 11.01 26.70 -14.41
C TYR A 789 9.84 26.72 -13.42
N GLY A 790 8.68 27.19 -13.87
CA GLY A 790 7.50 27.37 -13.02
C GLY A 790 6.74 26.11 -12.64
N GLY A 791 7.00 24.98 -13.31
CA GLY A 791 6.32 23.70 -13.11
C GLY A 791 4.81 23.69 -13.38
N PHE A 792 4.19 22.57 -13.04
CA PHE A 792 2.76 22.29 -13.21
C PHE A 792 2.13 21.84 -11.89
N LEU A 793 0.93 22.34 -11.61
CA LEU A 793 0.00 21.79 -10.64
C LEU A 793 -0.85 20.70 -11.31
N ALA A 794 -0.99 19.55 -10.64
CA ALA A 794 -1.76 18.43 -11.14
C ALA A 794 -2.50 17.72 -10.00
N PRO A 795 -3.64 17.06 -10.27
CA PRO A 795 -4.26 16.16 -9.32
C PRO A 795 -3.52 14.81 -9.32
N LYS A 796 -3.60 14.08 -8.21
CA LYS A 796 -3.18 12.68 -8.08
C LYS A 796 -4.22 11.89 -7.31
N LEU A 797 -4.30 10.60 -7.59
CA LEU A 797 -5.20 9.65 -6.92
C LEU A 797 -4.41 8.83 -5.91
N LEU A 798 -5.06 8.39 -4.83
CA LEU A 798 -4.55 7.33 -3.96
C LEU A 798 -5.51 6.14 -4.02
N THR A 799 -5.06 5.03 -4.61
CA THR A 799 -5.88 3.82 -4.79
C THR A 799 -6.25 3.20 -3.44
N TYR A 800 -7.39 2.51 -3.41
CA TYR A 800 -7.76 1.66 -2.29
C TYR A 800 -6.67 0.62 -1.96
N ASP A 801 -6.50 0.29 -0.67
CA ASP A 801 -5.53 -0.69 -0.22
C ASP A 801 -6.14 -2.10 -0.19
N PHE A 802 -5.69 -2.97 -1.09
CA PHE A 802 -6.17 -4.36 -1.15
C PHE A 802 -5.45 -5.30 -0.18
N THR A 803 -4.32 -4.90 0.41
CA THR A 803 -3.47 -5.74 1.27
C THR A 803 -4.19 -6.41 2.46
N PRO A 804 -5.14 -5.76 3.16
CA PRO A 804 -5.89 -6.40 4.25
C PRO A 804 -6.76 -7.58 3.78
N HIS A 805 -7.24 -7.54 2.55
CA HIS A 805 -8.15 -8.52 1.96
C HIS A 805 -7.41 -9.75 1.42
N ILE A 806 -6.08 -9.67 1.26
CA ILE A 806 -5.25 -10.79 0.83
C ILE A 806 -4.90 -11.64 2.05
N GLN A 807 -5.37 -12.88 2.06
CA GLN A 807 -5.25 -13.78 3.21
C GLN A 807 -4.80 -15.18 2.78
N PRO A 808 -4.00 -15.87 3.62
CA PRO A 808 -3.73 -17.29 3.41
C PRO A 808 -5.04 -18.07 3.55
N PRO A 809 -5.18 -19.24 2.89
CA PRO A 809 -6.37 -20.05 3.01
C PRO A 809 -6.55 -20.50 4.46
N ARG A 810 -7.78 -20.52 4.98
CA ARG A 810 -8.05 -21.05 6.32
C ARG A 810 -7.54 -22.49 6.45
N SER A 811 -6.84 -22.81 7.54
CA SER A 811 -6.79 -24.20 8.01
C SER A 811 -8.21 -24.59 8.43
N LEU A 812 -8.66 -25.76 7.95
CA LEU A 812 -10.01 -26.31 8.09
C LEU A 812 -9.96 -27.84 8.04
#